data_AF-A0A6J3C549-F1
#
_entry.id   AF-A0A6J3C549-F1
#
_cell.length_a   1.000
_cell.length_b   1.000
_cell.length_c   1.000
_cell.angle_alpha   90.00
_cell.angle_beta   90.00
_cell.angle_gamma   90.00
#
_symmetry.space_group_name_H-M   'P 1'
#
loop_
_entity.id
_entity.type
_entity.pdbx_description
1 polymer ?
#
loop_
_entity_poly.entity_id
_entity_poly.type
_entity_poly.pdbx_seq_one_letter_code
_entity_poly.pdbx_strand_id
1 'polypeptide(L)'
;MAEGSTRCLIGLLAILAVVTQSFCDPELYYEKQRYDGWFNNRAYPDWGSVGSRLTRKTPASYADGVYMIAGADRPGARTLSKLFMRGQDGLPSLANRTALLAFFGQVVTGEIVMASESGCPIEHHRIPVDKCDHMYDPDCQGAKYMPFLRAAYDRSTGQSPNRPREQINQITSWIDGSFVYSTSEAWVNAMRSFQNGSLASEGGMPLRNTKRVPLFNNPVPHYMRMLSPERLYLLGDPRTNQNPAMVTFGILLLRWHNVVAARVHRQHPDWSDEQLFQRARRIVIASLQNVILYEYVPAFLGVPIPKYSGYKAEVAPGITHAFAVAAFRFGHTLVPPAILLRDRNCRYGRAPGGHDAVRLCQTWWDGNDVMSQVPIEEILMGMASQLSEREDALLCSDVRDNLFGPMEFSRRDLGALNIMRGRDNGLPDYNTAREYFGLPKVKTFNEINPELFENNPDLLQKLIQAYDARLDNIDVYIGGMLESTGHPGELFRAIITDQFTRIRDADRFWFENDKNGIFTREEIEELRRITMWDIIVNSTAVGPADIQRDVFHWRAGDPCPQPYQLNASKLPPCKYLKGYDYFEGNEFAYIYTCLVLVFVPILCAGAAYGVVKLQNSRRRRLKIQQEHLKNAQYKGSVDKMVCREWVHASHKRLVKLRLGPEPALHVTDRKGDKLRTVPLDHTDQLTVLESQEGRNNKRPLVLIRAAREHDLVLEMDSVASRRKFLVKLDAFLAQHKKALSLSQGHREQILATAETRERRQRRLEHFFREAYAITFGLAPGEKRRRSEDADPESIVMRTSLSKSEFASALGMKADAVFVKKMFNIVDKDGDGRISFQEFLDTVVLFSRGATEDKLRIIFDMCDNDRNGVIDKGELSEMLRSLVEIARTTSLRDEHVTELIDGMFLDAGLQHKDHLTYSDFKLMMKEYKGEFVAIGLDCKGAKQNFLDTSTNVARMTSFHIEPSMEQSRHWCLLKWDYLTTFLEENRQNIFYLFVFYVVTIGLFVERFAHYSFMSEHLDLRHIMGVGIAITRGSAASLSFCYSLLLLTMSRNLLTKLKEFSIQQYIPLDSSIQFHKIVACTALFFSLLHTAGHMVNFYHVSTQPVENLRCLTKEVHFTSDFRPGITYWVFQTVTGISGVLLFVIMCMMFIFAHPRVRKRAYPWFWRAHSLYVALYALCLLH
;
A
#
# COMPACT_ATOMS: atom_id res chain seq x y z
N MET A 1 28.69 -1.09 32.59
CA MET A 1 28.10 -1.42 33.91
C MET A 1 27.37 -2.79 33.90
N ALA A 2 27.90 -3.81 33.22
CA ALA A 2 27.22 -5.10 33.03
C ALA A 2 28.09 -6.33 33.38
N GLU A 3 29.15 -6.16 34.18
CA GLU A 3 30.03 -7.27 34.62
C GLU A 3 29.93 -7.57 36.13
N GLY A 4 29.27 -6.71 36.92
CA GLY A 4 29.10 -6.91 38.37
C GLY A 4 27.92 -7.80 38.76
N SER A 5 26.89 -7.90 37.91
CA SER A 5 25.66 -8.64 38.23
C SER A 5 25.81 -10.16 38.04
N THR A 6 26.70 -10.58 37.15
CA THR A 6 26.92 -11.99 36.81
C THR A 6 27.62 -12.76 37.93
N ARG A 7 28.49 -12.11 38.72
CA ARG A 7 29.22 -12.77 39.82
C ARG A 7 28.35 -13.00 41.07
N CYS A 8 27.40 -12.11 41.36
CA CYS A 8 26.42 -12.33 42.44
C CYS A 8 25.42 -13.44 42.09
N LEU A 9 25.01 -13.56 40.83
CA LEU A 9 24.09 -14.61 40.40
C LEU A 9 24.73 -16.00 40.46
N ILE A 10 26.01 -16.11 40.09
CA ILE A 10 26.78 -17.36 40.19
C ILE A 10 27.00 -17.76 41.66
N GLY A 11 27.23 -16.78 42.55
CA GLY A 11 27.33 -17.02 44.00
C GLY A 11 26.01 -17.50 44.63
N LEU A 12 24.86 -16.92 44.24
CA LEU A 12 23.55 -17.36 44.72
C LEU A 12 23.14 -18.73 44.17
N LEU A 13 23.48 -19.04 42.92
CA LEU A 13 23.24 -20.36 42.32
C LEU A 13 24.09 -21.45 42.96
N ALA A 14 25.33 -21.14 43.35
CA ALA A 14 26.20 -22.08 44.07
C ALA A 14 25.68 -22.35 45.50
N ILE A 15 25.14 -21.34 46.18
CA ILE A 15 24.55 -21.51 47.53
C ILE A 15 23.21 -22.26 47.47
N LEU A 16 22.38 -22.03 46.45
CA LEU A 16 21.17 -22.83 46.23
C LEU A 16 21.50 -24.29 45.90
N ALA A 17 22.56 -24.55 45.12
CA ALA A 17 23.00 -25.91 44.80
C ALA A 17 23.48 -26.68 46.05
N VAL A 18 24.12 -26.00 47.01
CA VAL A 18 24.60 -26.60 48.26
C VAL A 18 23.44 -26.84 49.25
N VAL A 19 22.41 -25.99 49.28
CA VAL A 19 21.25 -26.17 50.17
C VAL A 19 20.28 -27.24 49.64
N THR A 20 20.22 -27.49 48.32
CA THR A 20 19.42 -28.59 47.75
C THR A 20 20.06 -29.98 47.87
N GLN A 21 21.30 -30.09 48.35
CA GLN A 21 22.01 -31.38 48.47
C GLN A 21 21.65 -32.20 49.74
N SER A 22 20.75 -31.72 50.60
CA SER A 22 20.45 -32.40 51.89
C SER A 22 19.14 -33.19 51.94
N PHE A 23 18.49 -33.44 50.79
CA PHE A 23 17.41 -34.43 50.66
C PHE A 23 17.61 -35.21 49.35
N CYS A 24 18.50 -36.19 49.37
CA CYS A 24 18.71 -37.08 48.24
C CYS A 24 18.39 -38.51 48.69
N ASP A 25 17.19 -38.97 48.39
CA ASP A 25 16.89 -40.41 48.35
C ASP A 25 17.74 -41.05 47.25
N PRO A 26 18.33 -42.24 47.47
CA PRO A 26 19.18 -42.92 46.51
C PRO A 26 18.36 -43.74 45.49
N GLU A 27 17.40 -43.11 44.80
CA GLU A 27 16.73 -43.73 43.64
C GLU A 27 17.53 -43.44 42.36
N LEU A 28 17.78 -44.49 41.54
CA LEU A 28 18.54 -44.45 40.29
C LEU A 28 18.10 -43.30 39.36
N TYR A 29 18.79 -42.17 39.41
CA TYR A 29 18.56 -41.04 38.50
C TYR A 29 19.31 -41.28 37.18
N TYR A 30 18.69 -41.97 36.23
CA TYR A 30 19.19 -41.99 34.86
C TYR A 30 18.81 -40.69 34.14
N GLU A 31 19.71 -40.19 33.30
CA GLU A 31 19.48 -38.97 32.52
C GLU A 31 18.31 -39.18 31.53
N LYS A 32 17.28 -38.33 31.62
CA LYS A 32 16.14 -38.37 30.69
C LYS A 32 16.58 -37.88 29.31
N GLN A 33 16.37 -38.71 28.28
CA GLN A 33 16.59 -38.28 26.89
C GLN A 33 15.59 -37.16 26.54
N ARG A 34 16.08 -36.05 26.00
CA ARG A 34 15.25 -34.92 25.58
C ARG A 34 14.44 -35.26 24.32
N TYR A 35 13.35 -34.53 24.08
CA TYR A 35 12.51 -34.69 22.87
C TYR A 35 13.06 -33.94 21.65
N ASP A 36 13.88 -32.91 21.89
CA ASP A 36 14.42 -32.02 20.87
C ASP A 36 15.77 -32.49 20.29
N GLY A 37 16.28 -33.63 20.77
CA GLY A 37 17.55 -34.24 20.36
C GLY A 37 18.80 -33.51 20.87
N TRP A 38 18.66 -32.45 21.65
CA TRP A 38 19.79 -31.70 22.20
C TRP A 38 20.53 -32.48 23.29
N PHE A 39 21.81 -32.17 23.49
CA PHE A 39 22.68 -32.73 24.52
C PHE A 39 22.88 -34.26 24.43
N ASN A 40 22.54 -34.88 23.29
CA ASN A 40 22.89 -36.28 23.05
C ASN A 40 24.42 -36.45 23.01
N ASN A 41 25.11 -35.65 22.19
CA ASN A 41 26.57 -35.55 22.22
C ASN A 41 27.03 -34.54 23.29
N ARG A 42 28.03 -34.91 24.09
CA ARG A 42 28.55 -34.04 25.18
C ARG A 42 29.43 -32.90 24.69
N ALA A 43 30.18 -33.11 23.61
CA ALA A 43 31.08 -32.09 23.05
C ALA A 43 30.35 -31.16 22.07
N TYR A 44 29.37 -31.68 21.34
CA TYR A 44 28.57 -30.95 20.37
C TYR A 44 27.07 -31.10 20.67
N PRO A 45 26.52 -30.30 21.61
CA PRO A 45 25.14 -30.48 22.08
C PRO A 45 24.05 -30.34 21.02
N ASP A 46 24.33 -29.66 19.91
CA ASP A 46 23.41 -29.40 18.78
C ASP A 46 23.40 -30.52 17.73
N TRP A 47 24.30 -31.50 17.82
CA TRP A 47 24.35 -32.58 16.84
C TRP A 47 23.10 -33.44 16.89
N GLY A 48 22.45 -33.58 15.73
CA GLY A 48 21.24 -34.39 15.57
C GLY A 48 19.97 -33.79 16.19
N SER A 49 20.03 -32.54 16.69
CA SER A 49 18.87 -31.86 17.25
C SER A 49 17.89 -31.39 16.17
N VAL A 50 16.67 -31.04 16.58
CA VAL A 50 15.70 -30.34 15.72
C VAL A 50 16.31 -29.04 15.18
N GLY A 51 16.13 -28.79 13.88
CA GLY A 51 16.66 -27.61 13.20
C GLY A 51 18.14 -27.68 12.86
N SER A 52 18.83 -28.78 13.19
CA SER A 52 20.22 -28.99 12.81
C SER A 52 20.37 -29.12 11.29
N ARG A 53 21.56 -28.79 10.78
CA ARG A 53 21.86 -28.87 9.34
C ARG A 53 21.93 -30.33 8.91
N LEU A 54 21.49 -30.59 7.68
CA LEU A 54 21.93 -31.78 6.96
C LEU A 54 23.46 -31.71 6.77
N THR A 55 24.09 -32.88 6.71
CA THR A 55 25.55 -33.00 6.57
C THR A 55 25.91 -33.42 5.15
N ARG A 56 27.16 -33.13 4.75
CA ARG A 56 27.66 -33.46 3.41
C ARG A 56 28.86 -34.38 3.51
N LYS A 57 28.77 -35.53 2.82
CA LYS A 57 29.93 -36.33 2.43
C LYS A 57 30.38 -35.99 1.01
N THR A 58 29.45 -35.57 0.17
CA THR A 58 29.67 -35.10 -1.20
C THR A 58 29.74 -33.57 -1.26
N PRO A 59 30.45 -32.97 -2.23
CA PRO A 59 30.50 -31.52 -2.39
C PRO A 59 29.12 -30.94 -2.78
N ALA A 60 28.85 -29.71 -2.37
CA ALA A 60 27.67 -28.97 -2.81
C ALA A 60 27.87 -28.53 -4.27
N SER A 61 26.96 -28.94 -5.15
CA SER A 61 27.04 -28.72 -6.60
C SER A 61 25.93 -27.79 -7.10
N TYR A 62 25.84 -26.59 -6.54
CA TYR A 62 24.92 -25.56 -7.01
C TYR A 62 25.40 -24.91 -8.31
N ALA A 63 24.50 -24.43 -9.16
CA ALA A 63 24.85 -23.86 -10.47
C ALA A 63 25.72 -22.60 -10.37
N ASP A 64 25.52 -21.80 -9.31
CA ASP A 64 26.33 -20.63 -8.96
C ASP A 64 27.38 -20.93 -7.88
N GLY A 65 27.50 -22.20 -7.45
CA GLY A 65 28.32 -22.62 -6.32
C GLY A 65 27.77 -22.23 -4.94
N VAL A 66 26.59 -21.62 -4.84
CA VAL A 66 26.04 -21.11 -3.58
C VAL A 66 24.65 -21.64 -3.27
N TYR A 67 23.65 -21.31 -4.08
CA TYR A 67 22.25 -21.65 -3.79
C TYR A 67 21.37 -21.85 -5.02
N MET A 68 21.80 -21.46 -6.23
CA MET A 68 21.01 -21.68 -7.44
C MET A 68 20.91 -23.18 -7.75
N ILE A 69 19.68 -23.66 -7.99
CA ILE A 69 19.36 -25.08 -8.17
C ILE A 69 20.36 -25.76 -9.12
N ALA A 70 20.86 -26.92 -8.71
CA ALA A 70 21.84 -27.69 -9.46
C ALA A 70 21.26 -28.23 -10.78
N GLY A 71 22.15 -28.50 -11.75
CA GLY A 71 21.78 -29.19 -12.98
C GLY A 71 20.86 -28.35 -13.88
N ALA A 72 21.16 -27.06 -14.05
CA ALA A 72 20.46 -26.20 -15.02
C ALA A 72 20.62 -26.70 -16.47
N ASP A 73 21.69 -27.45 -16.73
CA ASP A 73 22.02 -28.12 -17.99
C ASP A 73 21.53 -29.59 -18.04
N ARG A 74 20.79 -30.05 -17.02
CA ARG A 74 20.17 -31.38 -16.96
C ARG A 74 18.75 -31.35 -17.51
N PRO A 75 18.21 -32.50 -17.99
CA PRO A 75 16.86 -32.56 -18.55
C PRO A 75 15.76 -32.21 -17.54
N GLY A 76 14.57 -31.87 -18.05
CA GLY A 76 13.40 -31.57 -17.22
C GLY A 76 13.02 -32.75 -16.32
N ALA A 77 12.74 -32.49 -15.04
CA ALA A 77 12.47 -33.53 -14.06
C ALA A 77 11.22 -34.37 -14.39
N ARG A 78 10.16 -33.76 -14.94
CA ARG A 78 8.96 -34.50 -15.41
C ARG A 78 9.29 -35.39 -16.61
N THR A 79 10.12 -34.91 -17.54
CA THR A 79 10.59 -35.69 -18.69
C THR A 79 11.35 -36.94 -18.22
N LEU A 80 12.29 -36.78 -17.27
CA LEU A 80 13.04 -37.90 -16.69
C LEU A 80 12.13 -38.89 -15.94
N SER A 81 11.18 -38.40 -15.13
CA SER A 81 10.19 -39.25 -14.45
C SER A 81 9.37 -40.08 -15.45
N LYS A 82 8.93 -39.48 -16.56
CA LYS A 82 8.19 -40.19 -17.61
C LYS A 82 9.02 -41.23 -18.35
N LEU A 83 10.31 -40.96 -18.56
CA LEU A 83 11.19 -41.85 -19.31
C LEU A 83 11.62 -43.06 -18.49
N PHE A 84 11.95 -42.86 -17.21
CA PHE A 84 12.61 -43.89 -16.39
C PHE A 84 11.74 -44.47 -15.28
N MET A 85 10.70 -43.76 -14.83
CA MET A 85 9.87 -44.19 -13.70
C MET A 85 8.45 -44.61 -14.10
N ARG A 86 8.08 -44.46 -15.37
CA ARG A 86 6.76 -44.89 -15.88
C ARG A 86 6.83 -46.36 -16.29
N GLY A 87 5.94 -47.17 -15.71
CA GLY A 87 5.78 -48.57 -16.09
C GLY A 87 4.41 -49.13 -15.72
N GLN A 88 4.29 -50.45 -15.74
CA GLN A 88 3.08 -51.18 -15.36
C GLN A 88 3.06 -51.39 -13.84
N ASP A 89 1.98 -50.98 -13.19
CA ASP A 89 1.72 -51.28 -11.78
C ASP A 89 1.46 -52.79 -11.58
N GLY A 90 1.70 -53.30 -10.37
CA GLY A 90 1.40 -54.67 -10.01
C GLY A 90 2.51 -55.65 -10.38
N LEU A 91 3.77 -55.20 -10.36
CA LEU A 91 4.93 -56.07 -10.42
C LEU A 91 5.33 -56.43 -8.99
N PRO A 92 5.32 -57.72 -8.59
CA PRO A 92 5.67 -58.09 -7.23
C PRO A 92 7.17 -57.88 -6.96
N SER A 93 7.48 -57.59 -5.69
CA SER A 93 8.85 -57.63 -5.15
C SER A 93 9.59 -58.92 -5.54
N LEU A 94 10.84 -58.79 -5.98
CA LEU A 94 11.69 -59.94 -6.31
C LEU A 94 12.16 -60.69 -5.06
N ALA A 95 12.17 -60.01 -3.91
CA ALA A 95 12.57 -60.57 -2.61
C ALA A 95 11.35 -60.93 -1.73
N ASN A 96 10.14 -60.93 -2.29
CA ASN A 96 8.86 -61.10 -1.58
C ASN A 96 8.72 -60.18 -0.35
N ARG A 97 9.16 -58.94 -0.46
CA ARG A 97 8.93 -57.92 0.58
C ARG A 97 7.45 -57.60 0.68
N THR A 98 6.98 -57.34 1.89
CA THR A 98 5.56 -57.04 2.15
C THR A 98 5.26 -55.56 1.98
N ALA A 99 3.99 -55.22 1.74
CA ALA A 99 3.52 -53.85 1.77
C ALA A 99 3.77 -53.20 3.15
N LEU A 100 3.76 -54.01 4.22
CA LEU A 100 4.11 -53.57 5.58
C LEU A 100 5.54 -52.99 5.63
N LEU A 101 6.52 -53.65 5.00
CA LEU A 101 7.89 -53.10 4.87
C LEU A 101 7.89 -51.75 4.13
N ALA A 102 7.18 -51.65 3.01
CA ALA A 102 7.14 -50.44 2.20
C ALA A 102 6.62 -49.23 2.99
N PHE A 103 5.49 -49.39 3.70
CA PHE A 103 4.91 -48.31 4.50
C PHE A 103 5.65 -48.08 5.82
N PHE A 104 6.25 -49.11 6.43
CA PHE A 104 7.09 -48.93 7.61
C PHE A 104 8.34 -48.09 7.29
N GLY A 105 8.86 -48.15 6.06
CA GLY A 105 9.91 -47.24 5.61
C GLY A 105 9.54 -45.75 5.69
N GLN A 106 8.24 -45.42 5.60
CA GLN A 106 7.77 -44.05 5.82
C GLN A 106 7.81 -43.68 7.31
N VAL A 107 7.54 -44.62 8.23
CA VAL A 107 7.76 -44.43 9.68
C VAL A 107 9.24 -44.17 9.96
N VAL A 108 10.14 -44.98 9.37
CA VAL A 108 11.59 -44.83 9.55
C VAL A 108 12.07 -43.47 9.03
N THR A 109 11.57 -43.03 7.87
CA THR A 109 11.82 -41.66 7.37
C THR A 109 11.27 -40.63 8.34
N GLY A 110 10.06 -40.88 8.83
CA GLY A 110 9.33 -40.09 9.82
C GLY A 110 10.11 -39.81 11.09
N GLU A 111 10.94 -40.79 11.49
CA GLU A 111 11.71 -40.79 12.73
C GLU A 111 13.00 -39.97 12.63
N ILE A 112 13.70 -40.02 11.49
CA ILE A 112 15.06 -39.44 11.39
C ILE A 112 15.18 -38.24 10.45
N VAL A 113 14.25 -38.00 9.53
CA VAL A 113 14.35 -36.89 8.58
C VAL A 113 13.03 -36.21 8.19
N MET A 114 13.05 -34.88 8.23
CA MET A 114 12.03 -33.97 7.71
C MET A 114 12.71 -32.73 7.12
N ALA A 115 13.21 -32.86 5.88
CA ALA A 115 14.01 -31.83 5.22
C ALA A 115 13.46 -31.42 3.83
N SER A 116 12.18 -31.70 3.56
CA SER A 116 11.51 -31.32 2.30
C SER A 116 10.48 -30.21 2.46
N GLU A 117 10.25 -29.76 3.69
CA GLU A 117 9.30 -28.69 4.00
C GLU A 117 9.81 -27.34 3.54
N SER A 118 8.91 -26.48 3.10
CA SER A 118 9.25 -25.16 2.57
C SER A 118 9.83 -24.23 3.64
N GLY A 119 10.81 -23.42 3.23
CA GLY A 119 11.40 -22.37 4.06
C GLY A 119 10.80 -20.99 3.81
N CYS A 120 11.24 -20.01 4.61
CA CYS A 120 11.03 -18.59 4.36
C CYS A 120 12.40 -17.91 4.17
N PRO A 121 12.66 -17.13 3.09
CA PRO A 121 11.71 -16.68 2.05
C PRO A 121 11.19 -17.80 1.13
N ILE A 122 10.10 -17.52 0.42
CA ILE A 122 9.38 -18.52 -0.38
C ILE A 122 10.00 -18.58 -1.77
N GLU A 123 10.87 -19.56 -1.96
CA GLU A 123 11.45 -19.79 -3.27
C GLU A 123 10.64 -20.82 -4.05
N HIS A 124 9.97 -20.33 -5.08
CA HIS A 124 9.17 -21.12 -5.98
C HIS A 124 9.93 -21.41 -7.27
N HIS A 125 10.06 -22.68 -7.62
CA HIS A 125 10.58 -23.14 -8.89
C HIS A 125 9.46 -23.81 -9.71
N ARG A 126 9.49 -23.61 -11.02
CA ARG A 126 8.50 -24.18 -11.95
C ARG A 126 9.08 -25.44 -12.57
N ILE A 127 8.44 -26.58 -12.38
CA ILE A 127 8.78 -27.80 -13.13
C ILE A 127 7.99 -27.76 -14.43
N PRO A 128 8.65 -27.61 -15.60
CA PRO A 128 7.94 -27.55 -16.87
C PRO A 128 7.22 -28.87 -17.13
N VAL A 129 5.96 -28.79 -17.55
CA VAL A 129 5.19 -29.93 -18.03
C VAL A 129 5.31 -29.94 -19.55
N ASP A 130 5.69 -31.10 -20.11
CA ASP A 130 5.79 -31.25 -21.56
C ASP A 130 4.43 -30.98 -22.23
N LYS A 131 4.44 -30.39 -23.42
CA LYS A 131 3.23 -30.25 -24.23
C LYS A 131 2.61 -31.62 -24.48
N CYS A 132 1.29 -31.72 -24.38
CA CYS A 132 0.55 -32.99 -24.53
C CYS A 132 0.91 -34.03 -23.46
N ASP A 133 1.33 -33.61 -22.26
CA ASP A 133 1.45 -34.54 -21.13
C ASP A 133 0.09 -35.17 -20.82
N HIS A 134 0.01 -36.50 -20.92
CA HIS A 134 -1.23 -37.25 -20.72
C HIS A 134 -1.99 -36.90 -19.44
N MET A 135 -1.28 -36.59 -18.35
CA MET A 135 -1.91 -36.33 -17.05
C MET A 135 -2.17 -34.84 -16.83
N TYR A 136 -1.14 -34.01 -17.04
CA TYR A 136 -1.18 -32.60 -16.61
C TYR A 136 -1.52 -31.64 -17.76
N ASP A 137 -1.32 -32.03 -19.02
CA ASP A 137 -1.67 -31.25 -20.21
C ASP A 137 -2.37 -32.07 -21.31
N PRO A 138 -3.53 -32.69 -21.01
CA PRO A 138 -4.25 -33.52 -21.98
C PRO A 138 -4.76 -32.71 -23.19
N ASP A 139 -5.01 -31.42 -22.99
CA ASP A 139 -5.50 -30.50 -24.03
C ASP A 139 -4.37 -29.96 -24.95
N CYS A 140 -3.12 -30.39 -24.76
CA CYS A 140 -1.96 -29.98 -25.56
C CYS A 140 -1.74 -28.45 -25.63
N GLN A 141 -2.15 -27.69 -24.61
CA GLN A 141 -2.06 -26.23 -24.59
C GLN A 141 -0.60 -25.76 -24.50
N GLY A 142 0.27 -26.54 -23.85
CA GLY A 142 1.62 -26.12 -23.48
C GLY A 142 1.61 -25.09 -22.35
N ALA A 143 2.81 -24.69 -21.90
CA ALA A 143 3.05 -23.68 -20.86
C ALA A 143 2.56 -24.02 -19.42
N LYS A 144 1.96 -25.19 -19.20
CA LYS A 144 1.67 -25.68 -17.85
C LYS A 144 2.95 -26.03 -17.10
N TYR A 145 2.93 -25.83 -15.79
CA TYR A 145 4.03 -26.20 -14.90
C TYR A 145 3.50 -26.74 -13.58
N MET A 146 4.27 -27.62 -12.96
CA MET A 146 4.02 -28.10 -11.60
C MET A 146 4.78 -27.20 -10.61
N PRO A 147 4.10 -26.65 -9.58
CA PRO A 147 4.75 -25.80 -8.59
C PRO A 147 5.66 -26.61 -7.67
N PHE A 148 6.89 -26.12 -7.44
CA PHE A 148 7.87 -26.72 -6.54
C PHE A 148 8.42 -25.67 -5.57
N LEU A 149 8.20 -25.89 -4.28
CA LEU A 149 8.76 -25.04 -3.22
C LEU A 149 10.09 -25.62 -2.74
N ARG A 150 11.11 -24.75 -2.66
CA ARG A 150 12.44 -25.12 -2.15
C ARG A 150 12.42 -25.39 -0.64
N ALA A 151 13.28 -26.29 -0.20
CA ALA A 151 13.31 -26.74 1.19
C ALA A 151 13.88 -25.65 2.12
N ALA A 152 13.45 -25.68 3.38
CA ALA A 152 14.00 -24.84 4.44
C ALA A 152 15.51 -25.09 4.61
N TYR A 153 16.23 -24.00 4.85
CA TYR A 153 17.69 -24.00 4.95
C TYR A 153 18.16 -23.09 6.09
N ASP A 154 19.40 -23.28 6.53
CA ASP A 154 20.01 -22.43 7.54
C ASP A 154 20.35 -21.06 6.94
N ARG A 155 19.77 -20.00 7.49
CA ARG A 155 19.93 -18.61 7.04
C ARG A 155 21.36 -18.08 7.16
N SER A 156 22.22 -18.73 7.95
CA SER A 156 23.65 -18.41 8.04
C SER A 156 24.48 -19.01 6.88
N THR A 157 23.84 -19.76 5.98
CA THR A 157 24.43 -20.40 4.79
C THR A 157 23.76 -19.88 3.51
N GLY A 158 24.28 -20.24 2.34
CA GLY A 158 23.68 -19.89 1.05
C GLY A 158 23.90 -18.44 0.63
N GLN A 159 24.94 -17.78 1.15
CA GLN A 159 25.29 -16.39 0.83
C GLN A 159 26.66 -16.25 0.14
N SER A 160 27.49 -17.30 0.17
CA SER A 160 28.83 -17.27 -0.44
C SER A 160 29.29 -18.67 -0.86
N PRO A 161 30.22 -18.80 -1.83
CA PRO A 161 30.71 -20.11 -2.30
C PRO A 161 31.38 -20.96 -1.21
N ASN A 162 32.00 -20.32 -0.21
CA ASN A 162 32.62 -21.03 0.91
C ASN A 162 31.61 -21.49 1.98
N ARG A 163 30.35 -21.07 1.87
CA ARG A 163 29.23 -21.48 2.71
C ARG A 163 27.98 -21.63 1.85
N PRO A 164 27.93 -22.66 0.97
CA PRO A 164 26.78 -22.94 0.13
C PRO A 164 25.55 -23.23 1.00
N ARG A 165 24.37 -23.20 0.39
CA ARG A 165 23.10 -23.43 1.08
C ARG A 165 23.07 -24.82 1.72
N GLU A 166 22.75 -24.88 3.01
CA GLU A 166 22.53 -26.13 3.75
C GLU A 166 21.09 -26.24 4.26
N GLN A 167 20.37 -27.25 3.79
CA GLN A 167 19.03 -27.58 4.27
C GLN A 167 19.05 -28.02 5.73
N ILE A 168 17.95 -27.78 6.43
CA ILE A 168 17.79 -28.16 7.84
C ILE A 168 16.88 -29.37 7.99
N ASN A 169 17.12 -30.17 9.03
CA ASN A 169 16.22 -31.22 9.46
C ASN A 169 15.23 -30.66 10.49
N GLN A 170 13.92 -30.69 10.21
CA GLN A 170 12.90 -30.19 11.14
C GLN A 170 12.54 -31.17 12.26
N ILE A 171 13.18 -32.34 12.29
CA ILE A 171 13.08 -33.31 13.38
C ILE A 171 14.47 -33.72 13.87
N THR A 172 14.53 -34.57 14.89
CA THR A 172 15.78 -35.15 15.39
C THR A 172 16.38 -36.09 14.34
N SER A 173 17.71 -36.22 14.30
CA SER A 173 18.38 -37.22 13.44
C SER A 173 18.47 -38.59 14.11
N TRP A 174 17.97 -38.70 15.33
CA TRP A 174 18.06 -39.86 16.20
C TRP A 174 16.89 -40.81 15.95
N ILE A 175 17.08 -42.08 16.30
CA ILE A 175 15.95 -43.01 16.46
C ILE A 175 15.56 -42.95 17.94
N ASP A 176 14.82 -41.92 18.33
CA ASP A 176 14.48 -41.55 19.72
C ASP A 176 12.98 -41.55 20.01
N GLY A 177 12.20 -42.18 19.14
CA GLY A 177 10.75 -42.26 19.19
C GLY A 177 10.05 -40.94 18.85
N SER A 178 10.71 -40.01 18.16
CA SER A 178 10.12 -38.71 17.80
C SER A 178 8.85 -38.85 16.96
N PHE A 179 8.71 -39.93 16.19
CA PHE A 179 7.48 -40.26 15.47
C PHE A 179 6.27 -40.50 16.41
N VAL A 180 6.52 -41.05 17.59
CA VAL A 180 5.50 -41.39 18.61
C VAL A 180 5.32 -40.26 19.61
N TYR A 181 6.42 -39.68 20.05
CA TYR A 181 6.49 -38.70 21.14
C TYR A 181 6.76 -37.28 20.64
N SER A 182 6.63 -36.98 19.36
CA SER A 182 6.94 -35.64 18.82
C SER A 182 8.37 -35.17 19.17
N THR A 183 8.68 -33.95 18.76
CA THR A 183 9.92 -33.26 19.15
C THR A 183 9.69 -32.12 20.13
N SER A 184 8.42 -31.85 20.45
CA SER A 184 7.98 -30.80 21.37
C SER A 184 7.36 -31.40 22.62
N GLU A 185 7.91 -31.05 23.78
CA GLU A 185 7.37 -31.48 25.07
C GLU A 185 5.92 -31.01 25.28
N ALA A 186 5.58 -29.80 24.82
CA ALA A 186 4.21 -29.29 24.89
C ALA A 186 3.23 -30.13 24.05
N TRP A 187 3.68 -30.66 22.91
CA TRP A 187 2.89 -31.56 22.08
C TRP A 187 2.69 -32.90 22.79
N VAL A 188 3.74 -33.50 23.36
CA VAL A 188 3.64 -34.73 24.16
C VAL A 188 2.66 -34.58 25.30
N ASN A 189 2.75 -33.47 26.03
CA ASN A 189 1.85 -33.19 27.14
C ASN A 189 0.39 -33.07 26.68
N ALA A 190 0.14 -32.65 25.44
CA ALA A 190 -1.20 -32.67 24.86
C ALA A 190 -1.70 -34.09 24.55
N MET A 191 -0.79 -35.04 24.30
CA MET A 191 -1.05 -36.45 24.00
C MET A 191 -1.08 -37.36 25.24
N ARG A 192 -0.52 -36.94 26.37
CA ARG A 192 -0.50 -37.73 27.61
C ARG A 192 -1.85 -37.73 28.32
N SER A 193 -2.17 -38.84 28.98
CA SER A 193 -3.30 -38.91 29.92
C SER A 193 -2.93 -38.39 31.31
N PHE A 194 -1.62 -38.39 31.64
CA PHE A 194 -1.09 -38.18 32.99
C PHE A 194 -1.65 -39.17 34.03
N GLN A 195 -2.00 -40.37 33.56
CA GLN A 195 -2.45 -41.48 34.40
C GLN A 195 -1.71 -42.76 33.99
N ASN A 196 -1.15 -43.45 34.98
CA ASN A 196 -0.45 -44.74 34.83
C ASN A 196 0.68 -44.74 33.77
N GLY A 197 1.25 -43.57 33.49
CA GLY A 197 2.30 -43.39 32.50
C GLY A 197 1.85 -43.60 31.06
N SER A 198 0.57 -43.40 30.74
CA SER A 198 -0.02 -43.72 29.44
C SER A 198 -0.22 -42.51 28.50
N LEU A 199 -0.28 -42.78 27.20
CA LEU A 199 -0.78 -41.86 26.18
C LEU A 199 -2.31 -41.90 26.17
N ALA A 200 -2.92 -40.73 26.02
CA ALA A 200 -4.37 -40.57 26.01
C ALA A 200 -4.99 -41.24 24.78
N SER A 201 -5.98 -42.09 25.04
CA SER A 201 -6.73 -42.80 24.00
C SER A 201 -8.15 -43.06 24.47
N GLU A 202 -9.09 -43.11 23.54
CA GLU A 202 -10.50 -43.47 23.77
C GLU A 202 -10.83 -44.72 22.96
N GLY A 203 -11.29 -45.79 23.61
CA GLY A 203 -11.56 -47.07 22.94
C GLY A 203 -10.32 -47.69 22.25
N GLY A 204 -9.11 -47.37 22.72
CA GLY A 204 -7.85 -47.81 22.09
C GLY A 204 -7.49 -47.03 20.81
N MET A 205 -8.17 -45.91 20.54
CA MET A 205 -7.87 -45.00 19.43
C MET A 205 -7.32 -43.66 19.97
N PRO A 206 -6.39 -42.99 19.25
CA PRO A 206 -5.88 -41.69 19.64
C PRO A 206 -6.98 -40.62 19.66
N LEU A 207 -6.78 -39.58 20.45
CA LEU A 207 -7.68 -38.43 20.48
C LEU A 207 -7.69 -37.68 19.14
N ARG A 208 -8.79 -37.01 18.84
CA ARG A 208 -8.88 -36.06 17.73
C ARG A 208 -8.11 -34.77 18.06
N ASN A 209 -7.63 -34.06 17.03
CA ASN A 209 -6.86 -32.83 17.19
C ASN A 209 -7.72 -31.59 17.54
N THR A 210 -8.59 -31.71 18.55
CA THR A 210 -9.47 -30.63 19.03
C THR A 210 -8.68 -29.47 19.63
N LYS A 211 -7.49 -29.74 20.19
CA LYS A 211 -6.54 -28.73 20.69
C LYS A 211 -5.78 -27.98 19.57
N ARG A 212 -6.02 -28.33 18.29
CA ARG A 212 -5.40 -27.72 17.10
C ARG A 212 -3.87 -27.60 17.17
N VAL A 213 -3.23 -28.68 17.62
CA VAL A 213 -1.77 -28.88 17.51
C VAL A 213 -1.37 -28.77 16.03
N PRO A 214 -0.18 -28.22 15.70
CA PRO A 214 0.22 -27.89 14.32
C PRO A 214 0.57 -29.13 13.46
N LEU A 215 -0.39 -30.03 13.29
CA LEU A 215 -0.35 -31.13 12.32
C LEU A 215 -0.40 -30.59 10.90
N PHE A 216 0.23 -31.31 9.97
CA PHE A 216 0.06 -31.00 8.55
C PHE A 216 -1.36 -31.35 8.12
N ASN A 217 -1.97 -30.46 7.34
CA ASN A 217 -3.34 -30.59 6.89
C ASN A 217 -3.42 -30.20 5.41
N ASN A 218 -2.70 -30.95 4.58
CA ASN A 218 -2.75 -30.77 3.14
C ASN A 218 -4.16 -31.07 2.60
N PRO A 219 -4.55 -30.44 1.48
CA PRO A 219 -5.87 -30.63 0.90
C PRO A 219 -6.05 -32.09 0.48
N VAL A 220 -7.22 -32.64 0.80
CA VAL A 220 -7.59 -33.99 0.37
C VAL A 220 -7.83 -33.96 -1.14
N PRO A 221 -7.15 -34.79 -1.96
CA PRO A 221 -7.13 -34.61 -3.41
C PRO A 221 -8.48 -34.78 -4.14
N HIS A 222 -9.48 -35.34 -3.48
CA HIS A 222 -10.84 -35.49 -4.02
C HIS A 222 -11.83 -34.43 -3.48
N TYR A 223 -11.38 -33.52 -2.61
CA TYR A 223 -12.12 -32.34 -2.16
C TYR A 223 -11.38 -31.05 -2.58
N MET A 224 -12.04 -30.18 -3.33
CA MET A 224 -11.52 -28.85 -3.69
C MET A 224 -11.70 -27.82 -2.57
N ARG A 225 -11.32 -28.17 -1.33
CA ARG A 225 -11.31 -27.25 -0.18
C ARG A 225 -10.40 -27.77 0.93
N MET A 226 -9.89 -26.85 1.76
CA MET A 226 -9.25 -27.20 3.02
C MET A 226 -10.31 -27.70 4.02
N LEU A 227 -10.05 -28.84 4.66
CA LEU A 227 -10.90 -29.41 5.71
C LEU A 227 -10.37 -29.01 7.09
N SER A 228 -11.24 -29.03 8.11
CA SER A 228 -10.82 -28.74 9.49
C SER A 228 -9.71 -29.70 9.96
N PRO A 229 -8.63 -29.21 10.60
CA PRO A 229 -7.58 -30.06 11.14
C PRO A 229 -8.04 -30.88 12.35
N GLU A 230 -9.18 -30.54 12.97
CA GLU A 230 -9.73 -31.27 14.13
C GLU A 230 -10.14 -32.70 13.79
N ARG A 231 -10.38 -32.99 12.49
CA ARG A 231 -10.67 -34.36 12.01
C ARG A 231 -9.47 -35.30 12.15
N LEU A 232 -8.25 -34.75 12.20
CA LEU A 232 -7.01 -35.53 12.22
C LEU A 232 -6.81 -36.17 13.60
N TYR A 233 -6.21 -37.37 13.64
CA TYR A 233 -5.76 -37.95 14.89
C TYR A 233 -4.53 -37.21 15.42
N LEU A 234 -4.52 -36.94 16.73
CA LEU A 234 -3.41 -36.33 17.43
C LEU A 234 -2.35 -37.40 17.74
N LEU A 235 -1.28 -37.39 16.97
CA LEU A 235 -0.14 -38.32 17.03
C LEU A 235 1.18 -37.52 17.03
N GLY A 236 2.33 -38.18 17.25
CA GLY A 236 3.61 -37.52 17.50
C GLY A 236 4.20 -36.74 16.32
N ASP A 237 4.21 -37.34 15.12
CA ASP A 237 4.71 -36.69 13.90
C ASP A 237 3.59 -35.95 13.13
N PRO A 238 3.86 -34.72 12.61
CA PRO A 238 2.86 -33.92 11.87
C PRO A 238 2.35 -34.58 10.57
N ARG A 239 3.08 -35.53 9.99
CA ARG A 239 2.77 -36.24 8.74
C ARG A 239 2.03 -37.56 8.96
N THR A 240 1.84 -38.01 10.21
CA THR A 240 1.22 -39.31 10.51
C THR A 240 -0.14 -39.52 9.83
N ASN A 241 -0.89 -38.44 9.59
CA ASN A 241 -2.20 -38.48 8.92
C ASN A 241 -2.16 -38.50 7.38
N GLN A 242 -0.98 -38.60 6.77
CA GLN A 242 -0.81 -38.53 5.31
C GLN A 242 -1.53 -39.66 4.55
N ASN A 243 -1.52 -40.88 5.07
CA ASN A 243 -2.17 -42.03 4.44
C ASN A 243 -2.64 -43.05 5.50
N PRO A 244 -3.55 -43.99 5.16
CA PRO A 244 -4.07 -44.96 6.13
C PRO A 244 -3.00 -45.79 6.83
N ALA A 245 -1.99 -46.28 6.10
CA ALA A 245 -0.94 -47.11 6.69
C ALA A 245 -0.11 -46.35 7.74
N MET A 246 0.19 -45.07 7.48
CA MET A 246 0.90 -44.22 8.44
C MET A 246 0.12 -44.02 9.74
N VAL A 247 -1.20 -43.80 9.63
CA VAL A 247 -2.08 -43.71 10.79
C VAL A 247 -2.10 -45.02 11.56
N THR A 248 -2.19 -46.17 10.85
CA THR A 248 -2.14 -47.50 11.46
C THR A 248 -0.87 -47.71 12.29
N PHE A 249 0.31 -47.35 11.78
CA PHE A 249 1.55 -47.45 12.55
C PHE A 249 1.60 -46.49 13.75
N GLY A 250 1.09 -45.26 13.60
CA GLY A 250 0.98 -44.31 14.71
C GLY A 250 0.10 -44.85 15.85
N ILE A 251 -1.04 -45.45 15.51
CA ILE A 251 -1.94 -46.10 16.49
C ILE A 251 -1.26 -47.32 17.11
N LEU A 252 -0.62 -48.17 16.31
CA LEU A 252 0.09 -49.35 16.78
C LEU A 252 1.15 -49.00 17.84
N LEU A 253 2.00 -48.00 17.56
CA LEU A 253 3.07 -47.59 18.47
C LEU A 253 2.55 -46.88 19.72
N LEU A 254 1.44 -46.15 19.62
CA LEU A 254 0.74 -45.61 20.78
C LEU A 254 0.21 -46.72 21.69
N ARG A 255 -0.45 -47.73 21.10
CA ARG A 255 -0.92 -48.92 21.85
C ARG A 255 0.24 -49.68 22.48
N TRP A 256 1.35 -49.83 21.76
CA TRP A 256 2.56 -50.46 22.28
C TRP A 256 3.09 -49.74 23.51
N HIS A 257 3.16 -48.40 23.48
CA HIS A 257 3.53 -47.62 24.65
C HIS A 257 2.61 -47.87 25.84
N ASN A 258 1.28 -47.89 25.63
CA ASN A 258 0.33 -48.14 26.71
C ASN A 258 0.44 -49.57 27.28
N VAL A 259 0.71 -50.57 26.44
CA VAL A 259 0.98 -51.96 26.86
C VAL A 259 2.25 -52.05 27.69
N VAL A 260 3.32 -51.37 27.27
CA VAL A 260 4.58 -51.30 27.99
C VAL A 260 4.41 -50.55 29.32
N ALA A 261 3.72 -49.40 29.33
CA ALA A 261 3.43 -48.64 30.55
C ALA A 261 2.66 -49.48 31.57
N ALA A 262 1.64 -50.23 31.13
CA ALA A 262 0.91 -51.16 31.99
C ALA A 262 1.77 -52.35 32.48
N ARG A 263 2.77 -52.77 31.72
CA ARG A 263 3.74 -53.80 32.16
C ARG A 263 4.68 -53.25 33.22
N VAL A 264 5.24 -52.07 32.99
CA VAL A 264 6.12 -51.38 33.95
C VAL A 264 5.36 -51.08 35.24
N HIS A 265 4.13 -50.61 35.16
CA HIS A 265 3.30 -50.34 36.35
C HIS A 265 3.01 -51.60 37.17
N ARG A 266 2.83 -52.77 36.52
CA ARG A 266 2.69 -54.05 37.23
C ARG A 266 3.97 -54.49 37.94
N GLN A 267 5.14 -54.14 37.39
CA GLN A 267 6.44 -54.44 37.99
C GLN A 267 6.80 -53.44 39.11
N HIS A 268 6.40 -52.18 38.94
CA HIS A 268 6.65 -51.07 39.85
C HIS A 268 5.36 -50.30 40.16
N PRO A 269 4.48 -50.83 41.04
CA PRO A 269 3.19 -50.21 41.36
C PRO A 269 3.30 -48.88 42.13
N ASP A 270 4.44 -48.66 42.78
CA ASP A 270 4.80 -47.52 43.62
C ASP A 270 5.31 -46.30 42.82
N TRP A 271 5.64 -46.48 41.55
CA TRP A 271 6.17 -45.40 40.71
C TRP A 271 5.10 -44.37 40.30
N SER A 272 5.52 -43.11 40.24
CA SER A 272 4.69 -42.00 39.74
C SER A 272 4.41 -42.10 38.24
N ASP A 273 3.36 -41.42 37.75
CA ASP A 273 3.02 -41.34 36.31
C ASP A 273 4.22 -40.97 35.44
N GLU A 274 5.03 -40.00 35.89
CA GLU A 274 6.20 -39.54 35.14
C GLU A 274 7.31 -40.60 35.10
N GLN A 275 7.56 -41.31 36.19
CA GLN A 275 8.54 -42.41 36.20
C GLN A 275 8.10 -43.56 35.28
N LEU A 276 6.81 -43.93 35.35
CA LEU A 276 6.21 -44.94 34.47
C LEU A 276 6.30 -44.54 33.00
N PHE A 277 5.90 -43.30 32.68
CA PHE A 277 5.91 -42.79 31.32
C PHE A 277 7.33 -42.78 30.73
N GLN A 278 8.33 -42.29 31.48
CA GLN A 278 9.71 -42.23 30.99
C GLN A 278 10.32 -43.62 30.83
N ARG A 279 10.07 -44.56 31.75
CA ARG A 279 10.54 -45.95 31.60
C ARG A 279 9.88 -46.63 30.40
N ALA A 280 8.57 -46.48 30.24
CA ALA A 280 7.84 -47.02 29.10
C ALA A 280 8.33 -46.41 27.78
N ARG A 281 8.51 -45.09 27.73
CA ARG A 281 9.10 -44.38 26.59
C ARG A 281 10.48 -44.96 26.23
N ARG A 282 11.37 -45.18 27.20
CA ARG A 282 12.70 -45.74 26.94
C ARG A 282 12.65 -47.15 26.35
N ILE A 283 11.79 -48.03 26.88
CA ILE A 283 11.61 -49.40 26.35
C ILE A 283 11.05 -49.35 24.92
N VAL A 284 10.08 -48.48 24.65
CA VAL A 284 9.51 -48.32 23.30
C VAL A 284 10.55 -47.79 22.32
N ILE A 285 11.35 -46.80 22.71
CA ILE A 285 12.47 -46.29 21.89
C ILE A 285 13.46 -47.40 21.59
N ALA A 286 13.87 -48.18 22.59
CA ALA A 286 14.79 -49.30 22.38
C ALA A 286 14.19 -50.38 21.46
N SER A 287 12.89 -50.68 21.61
CA SER A 287 12.17 -51.60 20.72
C SER A 287 12.18 -51.09 19.27
N LEU A 288 11.94 -49.78 19.07
CA LEU A 288 11.95 -49.13 17.76
C LEU A 288 13.37 -49.10 17.15
N GLN A 289 14.38 -48.77 17.94
CA GLN A 289 15.81 -48.85 17.56
C GLN A 289 16.17 -50.25 17.08
N ASN A 290 15.74 -51.30 17.80
CA ASN A 290 15.98 -52.69 17.44
C ASN A 290 15.31 -53.06 16.12
N VAL A 291 14.00 -52.82 16.00
CA VAL A 291 13.21 -53.15 14.81
C VAL A 291 13.71 -52.40 13.57
N ILE A 292 13.97 -51.10 13.68
CA ILE A 292 14.46 -50.32 12.53
C ILE A 292 15.82 -50.83 12.06
N LEU A 293 16.77 -50.97 12.96
CA LEU A 293 18.15 -51.19 12.56
C LEU A 293 18.47 -52.67 12.27
N TYR A 294 17.87 -53.60 13.00
CA TYR A 294 18.22 -55.02 12.93
C TYR A 294 17.19 -55.89 12.20
N GLU A 295 15.99 -55.38 11.95
CA GLU A 295 14.93 -56.10 11.20
C GLU A 295 14.64 -55.40 9.87
N TYR A 296 14.24 -54.13 9.90
CA TYR A 296 13.85 -53.36 8.71
C TYR A 296 15.02 -53.04 7.78
N VAL A 297 16.12 -52.45 8.26
CA VAL A 297 17.25 -52.05 7.40
C VAL A 297 17.85 -53.26 6.65
N PRO A 298 18.10 -54.42 7.30
CA PRO A 298 18.55 -55.61 6.59
C PRO A 298 17.55 -56.14 5.57
N ALA A 299 16.25 -56.15 5.90
CA ALA A 299 15.19 -56.52 4.96
C ALA A 299 15.15 -55.58 3.74
N PHE A 300 15.31 -54.28 3.97
CA PHE A 300 15.32 -53.25 2.92
C PHE A 300 16.56 -53.33 2.03
N LEU A 301 17.75 -53.50 2.61
CA LEU A 301 19.02 -53.53 1.87
C LEU A 301 19.33 -54.88 1.21
N GLY A 302 18.81 -55.98 1.76
CA GLY A 302 19.19 -57.35 1.39
C GLY A 302 20.54 -57.79 1.96
N VAL A 303 21.15 -57.01 2.84
CA VAL A 303 22.44 -57.31 3.51
C VAL A 303 22.39 -56.95 4.99
N PRO A 304 23.09 -57.70 5.86
CA PRO A 304 23.15 -57.37 7.27
C PRO A 304 23.97 -56.12 7.54
N ILE A 305 23.62 -55.39 8.60
CA ILE A 305 24.41 -54.26 9.09
C ILE A 305 25.63 -54.71 9.91
N PRO A 306 26.73 -53.93 9.96
CA PRO A 306 27.89 -54.24 10.80
C PRO A 306 27.53 -54.37 12.27
N LYS A 307 28.22 -55.25 13.01
CA LYS A 307 28.02 -55.40 14.47
C LYS A 307 28.30 -54.10 15.22
N TYR A 308 27.57 -53.85 16.30
CA TYR A 308 27.81 -52.68 17.15
C TYR A 308 29.16 -52.79 17.87
N SER A 309 29.91 -51.70 17.89
CA SER A 309 31.26 -51.62 18.49
C SER A 309 31.33 -50.68 19.70
N GLY A 310 30.18 -50.19 20.16
CA GLY A 310 30.07 -49.19 21.22
C GLY A 310 29.88 -47.76 20.69
N TYR A 311 29.53 -46.86 21.61
CA TYR A 311 29.31 -45.44 21.33
C TYR A 311 30.62 -44.71 20.97
N LYS A 312 30.57 -43.90 19.90
CA LYS A 312 31.67 -43.09 19.36
C LYS A 312 31.27 -41.61 19.37
N ALA A 313 31.88 -40.84 20.26
CA ALA A 313 31.53 -39.43 20.47
C ALA A 313 31.99 -38.49 19.34
N GLU A 314 32.96 -38.93 18.54
CA GLU A 314 33.56 -38.19 17.43
C GLU A 314 32.78 -38.33 16.11
N VAL A 315 31.85 -39.29 16.03
CA VAL A 315 31.06 -39.54 14.81
C VAL A 315 29.89 -38.56 14.74
N ALA A 316 29.77 -37.85 13.62
CA ALA A 316 28.67 -36.93 13.39
C ALA A 316 27.38 -37.68 12.99
N PRO A 317 26.27 -37.53 13.74
CA PRO A 317 25.02 -38.27 13.52
C PRO A 317 24.15 -37.67 12.41
N GLY A 318 24.42 -36.41 12.02
CA GLY A 318 23.53 -35.65 11.14
C GLY A 318 23.22 -36.37 9.84
N ILE A 319 21.96 -36.25 9.40
CA ILE A 319 21.48 -36.87 8.16
C ILE A 319 22.19 -36.24 6.96
N THR A 320 22.71 -37.06 6.06
CA THR A 320 23.38 -36.56 4.85
C THR A 320 22.38 -36.14 3.78
N HIS A 321 22.73 -35.14 2.96
CA HIS A 321 21.89 -34.76 1.81
C HIS A 321 21.63 -35.95 0.88
N ALA A 322 22.68 -36.70 0.52
CA ALA A 322 22.55 -37.86 -0.36
C ALA A 322 21.58 -38.92 0.16
N PHE A 323 21.56 -39.14 1.49
CA PHE A 323 20.58 -40.02 2.13
C PHE A 323 19.16 -39.45 2.05
N ALA A 324 18.96 -38.21 2.49
CA ALA A 324 17.65 -37.58 2.66
C ALA A 324 16.87 -37.39 1.35
N VAL A 325 17.57 -37.05 0.26
CA VAL A 325 16.92 -36.62 -0.98
C VAL A 325 17.13 -37.55 -2.17
N ALA A 326 17.98 -38.57 -2.04
CA ALA A 326 18.19 -39.57 -3.08
C ALA A 326 18.05 -41.01 -2.55
N ALA A 327 19.01 -41.50 -1.75
CA ALA A 327 19.14 -42.92 -1.48
C ALA A 327 17.95 -43.52 -0.72
N PHE A 328 17.49 -42.89 0.36
CA PHE A 328 16.38 -43.43 1.15
C PHE A 328 15.01 -43.25 0.47
N ARG A 329 14.95 -42.45 -0.62
CA ARG A 329 13.76 -42.34 -1.48
C ARG A 329 13.57 -43.54 -2.41
N PHE A 330 14.53 -44.47 -2.44
CA PHE A 330 14.34 -45.76 -3.07
C PHE A 330 13.06 -46.45 -2.56
N GLY A 331 12.70 -46.28 -1.28
CA GLY A 331 11.48 -46.86 -0.72
C GLY A 331 10.18 -46.49 -1.46
N HIS A 332 10.16 -45.41 -2.26
CA HIS A 332 9.02 -45.06 -3.09
C HIS A 332 8.71 -46.09 -4.20
N THR A 333 9.70 -46.87 -4.69
CA THR A 333 9.44 -47.94 -5.68
C THR A 333 8.62 -49.08 -5.10
N LEU A 334 8.73 -49.31 -3.79
CA LEU A 334 8.05 -50.42 -3.11
C LEU A 334 6.56 -50.14 -2.84
N VAL A 335 6.13 -48.88 -2.95
CA VAL A 335 4.79 -48.47 -2.53
C VAL A 335 3.72 -49.06 -3.47
N PRO A 336 2.84 -49.96 -2.98
CA PRO A 336 1.76 -50.49 -3.80
C PRO A 336 0.67 -49.45 -4.02
N PRO A 337 -0.11 -49.55 -5.11
CA PRO A 337 -1.15 -48.57 -5.40
C PRO A 337 -2.35 -48.63 -4.45
N ALA A 338 -2.53 -49.73 -3.70
CA ALA A 338 -3.58 -49.89 -2.71
C ALA A 338 -3.15 -50.81 -1.57
N ILE A 339 -3.94 -50.83 -0.51
CA ILE A 339 -3.76 -51.66 0.68
C ILE A 339 -4.90 -52.69 0.75
N LEU A 340 -4.56 -53.98 0.80
CA LEU A 340 -5.51 -55.06 1.04
C LEU A 340 -6.00 -55.04 2.49
N LEU A 341 -7.25 -55.45 2.70
CA LEU A 341 -7.83 -55.67 4.02
C LEU A 341 -8.01 -57.17 4.22
N ARG A 342 -7.60 -57.69 5.38
CA ARG A 342 -7.66 -59.14 5.63
C ARG A 342 -8.16 -59.44 7.03
N ASP A 343 -9.13 -60.35 7.16
CA ASP A 343 -9.59 -60.86 8.46
C ASP A 343 -8.70 -62.00 9.00
N ARG A 344 -8.99 -62.46 10.23
CA ARG A 344 -8.25 -63.56 10.87
C ARG A 344 -8.45 -64.92 10.20
N ASN A 345 -9.53 -65.07 9.43
CA ASN A 345 -9.87 -66.32 8.74
C ASN A 345 -9.27 -66.36 7.32
N CYS A 346 -8.23 -65.56 7.06
CA CYS A 346 -7.61 -65.37 5.74
C CYS A 346 -8.57 -64.92 4.63
N ARG A 347 -9.69 -64.27 4.96
CA ARG A 347 -10.60 -63.70 3.96
C ARG A 347 -10.24 -62.24 3.71
N TYR A 348 -10.15 -61.88 2.43
CA TYR A 348 -9.87 -60.51 2.02
C TYR A 348 -11.17 -59.72 1.94
N GLY A 349 -11.26 -58.69 2.78
CA GLY A 349 -12.44 -57.83 2.92
C GLY A 349 -12.52 -56.78 1.81
N ARG A 350 -13.68 -56.12 1.70
CA ARG A 350 -13.88 -54.98 0.80
C ARG A 350 -13.62 -53.67 1.52
N ALA A 351 -12.96 -52.74 0.84
CA ALA A 351 -12.76 -51.38 1.28
C ALA A 351 -14.09 -50.59 1.31
N PRO A 352 -14.14 -49.48 2.09
CA PRO A 352 -15.21 -48.49 2.00
C PRO A 352 -15.51 -48.10 0.54
N GLY A 353 -16.77 -48.23 0.12
CA GLY A 353 -17.17 -48.07 -1.29
C GLY A 353 -17.27 -49.36 -2.10
N GLY A 354 -17.01 -50.53 -1.50
CA GLY A 354 -17.28 -51.84 -2.10
C GLY A 354 -16.18 -52.37 -3.03
N HIS A 355 -15.00 -51.76 -3.03
CA HIS A 355 -13.83 -52.19 -3.82
C HIS A 355 -12.97 -53.22 -3.06
N ASP A 356 -12.12 -53.96 -3.76
CA ASP A 356 -11.32 -55.04 -3.17
C ASP A 356 -10.17 -54.56 -2.26
N ALA A 357 -9.77 -53.28 -2.37
CA ALA A 357 -8.62 -52.73 -1.63
C ALA A 357 -8.78 -51.22 -1.42
N VAL A 358 -8.09 -50.67 -0.41
CA VAL A 358 -8.06 -49.24 -0.10
C VAL A 358 -7.06 -48.53 -1.01
N ARG A 359 -7.54 -47.75 -1.97
CA ARG A 359 -6.71 -47.03 -2.96
C ARG A 359 -5.99 -45.83 -2.35
N LEU A 360 -4.68 -45.69 -2.60
CA LEU A 360 -3.88 -44.59 -2.03
C LEU A 360 -4.27 -43.21 -2.58
N CYS A 361 -4.44 -43.08 -3.90
CA CYS A 361 -4.75 -41.80 -4.53
C CYS A 361 -6.07 -41.18 -4.06
N GLN A 362 -6.98 -41.96 -3.50
CA GLN A 362 -8.24 -41.48 -2.94
C GLN A 362 -8.11 -41.12 -1.46
N THR A 363 -7.16 -41.73 -0.74
CA THR A 363 -7.08 -41.66 0.73
C THR A 363 -5.91 -40.81 1.26
N TRP A 364 -5.14 -40.16 0.37
CA TRP A 364 -4.16 -39.15 0.77
C TRP A 364 -4.80 -38.05 1.64
N TRP A 365 -4.27 -37.85 2.84
CA TRP A 365 -4.76 -36.95 3.88
C TRP A 365 -6.19 -37.22 4.34
N ASP A 366 -6.74 -38.39 4.04
CA ASP A 366 -8.09 -38.82 4.41
C ASP A 366 -8.12 -40.22 5.05
N GLY A 367 -7.00 -40.66 5.62
CA GLY A 367 -6.92 -41.95 6.31
C GLY A 367 -7.84 -42.05 7.54
N ASN A 368 -8.25 -40.92 8.11
CA ASN A 368 -9.15 -40.85 9.26
C ASN A 368 -10.54 -41.43 8.96
N ASP A 369 -11.06 -41.22 7.75
CA ASP A 369 -12.34 -41.78 7.33
C ASP A 369 -12.26 -43.31 7.23
N VAL A 370 -11.15 -43.82 6.67
CA VAL A 370 -10.85 -45.26 6.58
C VAL A 370 -10.78 -45.89 7.98
N MET A 371 -10.04 -45.29 8.92
CA MET A 371 -9.90 -45.81 10.29
C MET A 371 -11.21 -45.82 11.09
N SER A 372 -12.22 -45.05 10.68
CA SER A 372 -13.53 -45.05 11.34
C SER A 372 -14.41 -46.25 10.94
N GLN A 373 -14.13 -46.85 9.78
CA GLN A 373 -14.93 -47.93 9.18
C GLN A 373 -14.22 -49.28 9.21
N VAL A 374 -12.89 -49.27 9.22
CA VAL A 374 -12.05 -50.47 9.13
C VAL A 374 -11.19 -50.59 10.39
N PRO A 375 -11.20 -51.75 11.08
CA PRO A 375 -10.34 -51.98 12.23
C PRO A 375 -8.86 -52.02 11.80
N ILE A 376 -7.97 -51.51 12.66
CA ILE A 376 -6.54 -51.42 12.34
C ILE A 376 -5.91 -52.79 12.11
N GLU A 377 -6.45 -53.82 12.76
CA GLU A 377 -5.99 -55.21 12.69
C GLU A 377 -6.11 -55.76 11.27
N GLU A 378 -7.19 -55.42 10.55
CA GLU A 378 -7.39 -55.88 9.15
C GLU A 378 -6.40 -55.23 8.19
N ILE A 379 -6.01 -53.99 8.45
CA ILE A 379 -5.02 -53.25 7.65
C ILE A 379 -3.63 -53.83 7.91
N LEU A 380 -3.25 -54.07 9.17
CA LEU A 380 -1.97 -54.70 9.53
C LEU A 380 -1.83 -56.10 8.92
N MET A 381 -2.86 -56.93 9.09
CA MET A 381 -2.93 -58.28 8.54
C MET A 381 -2.90 -58.29 7.01
N GLY A 382 -3.58 -57.35 6.38
CA GLY A 382 -3.56 -57.18 4.92
C GLY A 382 -2.19 -56.76 4.41
N MET A 383 -1.56 -55.75 5.01
CA MET A 383 -0.21 -55.30 4.64
C MET A 383 0.87 -56.36 4.87
N ALA A 384 0.73 -57.20 5.90
CA ALA A 384 1.66 -58.29 6.17
C ALA A 384 1.56 -59.42 5.13
N SER A 385 0.37 -59.73 4.62
CA SER A 385 0.16 -60.75 3.59
C SER A 385 0.38 -60.23 2.16
N GLN A 386 0.18 -58.93 1.95
CA GLN A 386 0.34 -58.27 0.66
C GLN A 386 1.82 -58.07 0.32
N LEU A 387 2.22 -58.41 -0.92
CA LEU A 387 3.55 -58.09 -1.43
C LEU A 387 3.64 -56.61 -1.84
N SER A 388 4.80 -56.01 -1.64
CA SER A 388 5.13 -54.69 -2.16
C SER A 388 5.30 -54.71 -3.68
N GLU A 389 5.41 -53.52 -4.27
CA GLU A 389 5.85 -53.41 -5.66
C GLU A 389 7.33 -53.77 -5.79
N ARG A 390 7.76 -53.94 -7.05
CA ARG A 390 9.11 -54.36 -7.43
C ARG A 390 10.16 -53.30 -7.10
N GLU A 391 11.33 -53.78 -6.75
CA GLU A 391 12.56 -53.02 -6.52
C GLU A 391 13.26 -52.63 -7.82
N ASP A 392 12.61 -51.82 -8.64
CA ASP A 392 13.15 -51.32 -9.91
C ASP A 392 13.11 -49.78 -9.96
N ALA A 393 13.31 -49.21 -11.15
CA ALA A 393 13.26 -47.76 -11.34
C ALA A 393 11.82 -47.22 -11.41
N LEU A 394 10.80 -48.08 -11.45
CA LEU A 394 9.42 -47.69 -11.71
C LEU A 394 8.74 -47.17 -10.45
N LEU A 395 7.79 -46.26 -10.62
CA LEU A 395 6.96 -45.76 -9.53
C LEU A 395 5.49 -46.01 -9.88
N CYS A 396 4.73 -46.52 -8.92
CA CYS A 396 3.33 -46.81 -9.13
C CYS A 396 2.55 -45.52 -9.50
N SER A 397 1.47 -45.68 -10.28
CA SER A 397 0.68 -44.55 -10.76
C SER A 397 0.14 -43.61 -9.67
N ASP A 398 -0.05 -44.12 -8.44
CA ASP A 398 -0.59 -43.36 -7.31
C ASP A 398 0.39 -42.38 -6.67
N VAL A 399 1.69 -42.62 -6.81
CA VAL A 399 2.73 -41.70 -6.35
C VAL A 399 3.35 -40.92 -7.52
N ARG A 400 3.42 -41.49 -8.73
CA ARG A 400 4.04 -40.85 -9.90
C ARG A 400 3.13 -39.85 -10.62
N ASP A 401 1.82 -40.09 -10.71
CA ASP A 401 0.90 -39.15 -11.37
C ASP A 401 -0.14 -38.57 -10.41
N ASN A 402 -0.53 -39.33 -9.38
CA ASN A 402 -1.66 -39.01 -8.52
C ASN A 402 -1.30 -38.69 -7.06
N LEU A 403 -0.05 -38.30 -6.78
CA LEU A 403 0.33 -37.82 -5.44
C LEU A 403 -0.48 -36.57 -5.10
N PHE A 404 -0.83 -36.35 -3.84
CA PHE A 404 -1.46 -35.09 -3.41
C PHE A 404 -0.57 -33.86 -3.72
N GLY A 405 -1.23 -32.76 -4.07
CA GLY A 405 -0.59 -31.46 -4.30
C GLY A 405 -1.29 -30.30 -3.61
N PRO A 406 -0.77 -29.07 -3.76
CA PRO A 406 -1.45 -27.88 -3.28
C PRO A 406 -2.78 -27.68 -4.00
N MET A 407 -3.66 -26.83 -3.46
CA MET A 407 -5.00 -26.61 -4.01
C MET A 407 -4.99 -26.17 -5.49
N GLU A 408 -4.04 -25.32 -5.88
CA GLU A 408 -3.82 -24.86 -7.26
C GLU A 408 -3.37 -25.97 -8.24
N PHE A 409 -2.81 -27.07 -7.70
CA PHE A 409 -2.30 -28.19 -8.49
C PHE A 409 -2.53 -29.50 -7.73
N SER A 410 -3.78 -29.98 -7.78
CA SER A 410 -4.32 -31.03 -6.89
C SER A 410 -3.54 -32.34 -6.87
N ARG A 411 -2.86 -32.67 -7.98
CA ARG A 411 -2.05 -33.89 -8.14
C ARG A 411 -0.63 -33.58 -8.57
N ARG A 412 0.39 -34.27 -8.05
CA ARG A 412 1.81 -34.08 -8.39
C ARG A 412 2.51 -35.39 -8.74
N ASP A 413 3.72 -35.25 -9.26
CA ASP A 413 4.60 -36.37 -9.61
C ASP A 413 5.73 -36.50 -8.60
N LEU A 414 5.67 -37.54 -7.76
CA LEU A 414 6.69 -37.77 -6.74
C LEU A 414 8.09 -37.99 -7.34
N GLY A 415 8.20 -38.65 -8.49
CA GLY A 415 9.46 -38.88 -9.19
C GLY A 415 10.10 -37.56 -9.62
N ALA A 416 9.33 -36.69 -10.25
CA ALA A 416 9.77 -35.35 -10.63
C ALA A 416 10.16 -34.50 -9.41
N LEU A 417 9.38 -34.57 -8.32
CA LEU A 417 9.69 -33.88 -7.06
C LEU A 417 10.98 -34.41 -6.41
N ASN A 418 11.27 -35.71 -6.51
CA ASN A 418 12.49 -36.31 -5.97
C ASN A 418 13.74 -35.81 -6.71
N ILE A 419 13.70 -35.81 -8.04
CA ILE A 419 14.79 -35.28 -8.88
C ILE A 419 15.02 -33.81 -8.55
N MET A 420 13.96 -33.00 -8.52
CA MET A 420 14.07 -31.57 -8.20
C MET A 420 14.55 -31.32 -6.77
N ARG A 421 14.17 -32.13 -5.79
CA ARG A 421 14.67 -31.99 -4.42
C ARG A 421 16.15 -32.35 -4.32
N GLY A 422 16.63 -33.33 -5.09
CA GLY A 422 18.06 -33.60 -5.27
C GLY A 422 18.82 -32.38 -5.78
N ARG A 423 18.29 -31.74 -6.84
CA ARG A 423 18.87 -30.53 -7.43
C ARG A 423 18.81 -29.31 -6.49
N ASP A 424 17.71 -29.16 -5.74
CA ASP A 424 17.54 -28.12 -4.72
C ASP A 424 18.53 -28.26 -3.55
N ASN A 425 18.90 -29.49 -3.21
CA ASN A 425 19.91 -29.79 -2.18
C ASN A 425 21.35 -29.71 -2.71
N GLY A 426 21.54 -29.33 -3.98
CA GLY A 426 22.87 -29.22 -4.57
C GLY A 426 23.62 -30.56 -4.60
N LEU A 427 22.92 -31.68 -4.86
CA LEU A 427 23.60 -32.96 -5.04
C LEU A 427 24.48 -32.93 -6.30
N PRO A 428 25.67 -33.57 -6.26
CA PRO A 428 26.53 -33.68 -7.44
C PRO A 428 25.93 -34.60 -8.50
N ASP A 429 26.69 -34.91 -9.55
CA ASP A 429 26.38 -36.01 -10.44
C ASP A 429 26.60 -37.38 -9.77
N TYR A 430 26.02 -38.40 -10.40
CA TYR A 430 26.06 -39.79 -9.96
C TYR A 430 27.49 -40.35 -9.79
N ASN A 431 28.41 -40.09 -10.73
CA ASN A 431 29.77 -40.62 -10.67
C ASN A 431 30.59 -39.97 -9.56
N THR A 432 30.43 -38.66 -9.36
CA THR A 432 31.02 -37.96 -8.22
C THR A 432 30.47 -38.52 -6.91
N ALA A 433 29.16 -38.79 -6.80
CA ALA A 433 28.61 -39.42 -5.60
C ALA A 433 29.23 -40.81 -5.34
N ARG A 434 29.44 -41.63 -6.36
CA ARG A 434 30.10 -42.94 -6.23
C ARG A 434 31.51 -42.83 -5.63
N GLU A 435 32.33 -41.92 -6.15
CA GLU A 435 33.70 -41.70 -5.68
C GLU A 435 33.78 -41.34 -4.19
N TYR A 436 32.93 -40.42 -3.72
CA TYR A 436 32.89 -39.99 -2.31
C TYR A 436 32.37 -41.06 -1.33
N PHE A 437 31.68 -42.08 -1.83
CA PHE A 437 31.29 -43.26 -1.07
C PHE A 437 32.24 -44.45 -1.27
N GLY A 438 33.40 -44.24 -1.91
CA GLY A 438 34.45 -45.25 -2.08
C GLY A 438 34.16 -46.27 -3.17
N LEU A 439 33.24 -45.97 -4.09
CA LEU A 439 32.85 -46.83 -5.20
C LEU A 439 33.55 -46.40 -6.50
N PRO A 440 33.84 -47.34 -7.42
CA PRO A 440 34.46 -47.01 -8.70
C PRO A 440 33.50 -46.21 -9.59
N LYS A 441 34.06 -45.25 -10.33
CA LYS A 441 33.32 -44.52 -11.38
C LYS A 441 32.90 -45.46 -12.50
N VAL A 442 31.68 -45.28 -12.97
CA VAL A 442 31.16 -45.97 -14.14
C VAL A 442 31.67 -45.27 -15.39
N LYS A 443 32.16 -46.03 -16.39
CA LYS A 443 32.77 -45.47 -17.62
C LYS A 443 31.81 -45.42 -18.81
N THR A 444 30.82 -46.30 -18.82
CA THR A 444 29.82 -46.39 -19.89
C THR A 444 28.41 -46.46 -19.30
N PHE A 445 27.40 -45.98 -20.02
CA PHE A 445 26.01 -46.03 -19.53
C PHE A 445 25.53 -47.47 -19.24
N ASN A 446 26.03 -48.45 -20.00
CA ASN A 446 25.68 -49.87 -19.83
C ASN A 446 26.16 -50.44 -18.47
N GLU A 447 27.30 -49.97 -17.97
CA GLU A 447 27.89 -50.41 -16.70
C GLU A 447 27.05 -50.02 -15.47
N ILE A 448 26.09 -49.08 -15.58
CA ILE A 448 25.18 -48.72 -14.46
C ILE A 448 24.33 -49.93 -14.06
N ASN A 449 23.82 -50.67 -15.05
CA ASN A 449 23.07 -51.91 -14.85
C ASN A 449 23.07 -52.77 -16.13
N PRO A 450 24.10 -53.61 -16.32
CA PRO A 450 24.26 -54.40 -17.54
C PRO A 450 23.06 -55.29 -17.83
N GLU A 451 22.53 -55.98 -16.81
CA GLU A 451 21.40 -56.90 -16.95
C GLU A 451 20.12 -56.16 -17.40
N LEU A 452 19.84 -54.98 -16.83
CA LEU A 452 18.68 -54.18 -17.21
C LEU A 452 18.76 -53.71 -18.67
N PHE A 453 19.94 -53.27 -19.11
CA PHE A 453 20.12 -52.69 -20.44
C PHE A 453 20.30 -53.73 -21.54
N GLU A 454 20.82 -54.93 -21.22
CA GLU A 454 20.80 -56.08 -22.13
C GLU A 454 19.35 -56.53 -22.40
N ASN A 455 18.51 -56.56 -21.37
CA ASN A 455 17.09 -56.90 -21.51
C ASN A 455 16.25 -55.77 -22.13
N ASN A 456 16.66 -54.51 -21.99
CA ASN A 456 15.94 -53.33 -22.50
C ASN A 456 16.88 -52.32 -23.21
N PRO A 457 17.36 -52.63 -24.43
CA PRO A 457 18.29 -51.75 -25.15
C PRO A 457 17.71 -50.37 -25.47
N ASP A 458 16.38 -50.28 -25.66
CA ASP A 458 15.68 -49.01 -25.87
C ASP A 458 15.78 -48.07 -24.66
N LEU A 459 15.82 -48.62 -23.44
CA LEU A 459 15.97 -47.84 -22.21
C LEU A 459 17.36 -47.21 -22.13
N LEU A 460 18.39 -47.97 -22.50
CA LEU A 460 19.77 -47.49 -22.59
C LEU A 460 19.88 -46.34 -23.59
N GLN A 461 19.30 -46.48 -24.78
CA GLN A 461 19.31 -45.43 -25.79
C GLN A 461 18.60 -44.16 -25.28
N LYS A 462 17.44 -44.30 -24.62
CA LYS A 462 16.74 -43.17 -23.99
C LYS A 462 17.58 -42.48 -22.91
N LEU A 463 18.34 -43.24 -22.11
CA LEU A 463 19.24 -42.69 -21.10
C LEU A 463 20.38 -41.87 -21.72
N ILE A 464 21.03 -42.43 -22.74
CA ILE A 464 22.09 -41.74 -23.49
C ILE A 464 21.55 -40.47 -24.15
N GLN A 465 20.39 -40.56 -24.81
CA GLN A 465 19.76 -39.42 -25.47
C GLN A 465 19.31 -38.34 -24.47
N ALA A 466 18.72 -38.74 -23.34
CA ALA A 466 18.23 -37.78 -22.35
C ALA A 466 19.37 -36.92 -21.80
N TYR A 467 20.54 -37.49 -21.52
CA TYR A 467 21.69 -36.76 -20.96
C TYR A 467 22.71 -36.30 -22.02
N ASP A 468 22.35 -36.23 -23.30
CA ASP A 468 23.23 -35.81 -24.40
C ASP A 468 24.58 -36.58 -24.43
N ALA A 469 24.55 -37.89 -24.15
CA ALA A 469 25.71 -38.75 -24.00
C ALA A 469 26.72 -38.32 -22.91
N ARG A 470 26.34 -37.45 -21.97
CA ARG A 470 27.17 -37.03 -20.83
C ARG A 470 26.87 -37.85 -19.58
N LEU A 471 27.70 -38.87 -19.33
CA LEU A 471 27.56 -39.78 -18.19
C LEU A 471 27.71 -39.06 -16.84
N ASP A 472 28.66 -38.12 -16.74
CA ASP A 472 28.93 -37.33 -15.52
C ASP A 472 27.91 -36.21 -15.28
N ASN A 473 26.73 -36.29 -15.92
CA ASN A 473 25.63 -35.35 -15.66
C ASN A 473 24.36 -36.04 -15.14
N ILE A 474 24.40 -37.35 -14.90
CA ILE A 474 23.26 -38.10 -14.36
C ILE A 474 22.95 -37.64 -12.93
N ASP A 475 21.68 -37.34 -12.65
CA ASP A 475 21.22 -37.05 -11.29
C ASP A 475 21.42 -38.29 -10.39
N VAL A 476 21.94 -38.12 -9.17
CA VAL A 476 22.18 -39.22 -8.20
C VAL A 476 20.94 -40.09 -7.99
N TYR A 477 19.75 -39.47 -7.96
CA TYR A 477 18.50 -40.22 -7.82
C TYR A 477 18.22 -41.11 -9.04
N ILE A 478 18.42 -40.63 -10.27
CA ILE A 478 18.23 -41.43 -11.48
C ILE A 478 19.24 -42.57 -11.55
N GLY A 479 20.53 -42.27 -11.36
CA GLY A 479 21.58 -43.28 -11.39
C GLY A 479 21.37 -44.38 -10.37
N GLY A 480 21.11 -44.02 -9.11
CA GLY A 480 20.88 -45.00 -8.04
C GLY A 480 19.58 -45.81 -8.17
N MET A 481 18.53 -45.24 -8.80
CA MET A 481 17.33 -46.02 -9.13
C MET A 481 17.60 -47.02 -10.27
N LEU A 482 18.39 -46.65 -11.27
CA LEU A 482 18.72 -47.54 -12.40
C LEU A 482 19.68 -48.68 -12.01
N GLU A 483 20.50 -48.51 -10.96
CA GLU A 483 21.36 -49.57 -10.39
C GLU A 483 20.58 -50.71 -9.70
N SER A 484 19.27 -50.57 -9.51
CA SER A 484 18.48 -51.51 -8.71
C SER A 484 18.31 -52.89 -9.37
N THR A 485 18.47 -53.95 -8.59
CA THR A 485 18.41 -55.36 -9.03
C THR A 485 17.70 -56.22 -7.97
N GLY A 486 16.45 -55.89 -7.61
CA GLY A 486 15.74 -56.59 -6.54
C GLY A 486 16.03 -56.07 -5.12
N HIS A 487 16.89 -55.06 -5.01
CA HIS A 487 17.25 -54.33 -3.80
C HIS A 487 17.88 -52.99 -4.22
N PRO A 488 18.13 -52.04 -3.29
CA PRO A 488 18.86 -50.83 -3.63
C PRO A 488 20.19 -51.14 -4.32
N GLY A 489 20.55 -50.33 -5.31
CA GLY A 489 21.83 -50.39 -6.01
C GLY A 489 23.04 -50.20 -5.10
N GLU A 490 24.24 -50.44 -5.62
CA GLU A 490 25.50 -50.36 -4.87
C GLU A 490 25.68 -48.99 -4.19
N LEU A 491 25.40 -47.89 -4.91
CA LEU A 491 25.52 -46.53 -4.38
C LEU A 491 24.53 -46.28 -3.24
N PHE A 492 23.26 -46.62 -3.44
CA PHE A 492 22.24 -46.40 -2.43
C PHE A 492 22.47 -47.27 -1.19
N ARG A 493 22.90 -48.52 -1.36
CA ARG A 493 23.26 -49.41 -0.25
C ARG A 493 24.42 -48.83 0.56
N ALA A 494 25.46 -48.30 -0.08
CA ALA A 494 26.58 -47.65 0.60
C ALA A 494 26.12 -46.43 1.41
N ILE A 495 25.30 -45.55 0.82
CA ILE A 495 24.78 -44.34 1.49
C ILE A 495 23.91 -44.70 2.70
N ILE A 496 22.98 -45.65 2.54
CA ILE A 496 22.05 -46.05 3.59
C ILE A 496 22.78 -46.74 4.75
N THR A 497 23.71 -47.65 4.42
CA THR A 497 24.51 -48.36 5.44
C THR A 497 25.38 -47.39 6.24
N ASP A 498 26.03 -46.44 5.58
CA ASP A 498 26.81 -45.36 6.22
C ASP A 498 25.94 -44.54 7.18
N GLN A 499 24.77 -44.08 6.74
CA GLN A 499 23.90 -43.23 7.55
C GLN A 499 23.39 -43.94 8.81
N PHE A 500 22.81 -45.14 8.68
CA PHE A 500 22.27 -45.86 9.84
C PHE A 500 23.37 -46.30 10.81
N THR A 501 24.55 -46.68 10.30
CA THR A 501 25.70 -47.01 11.15
C THR A 501 26.17 -45.78 11.93
N ARG A 502 26.21 -44.59 11.31
CA ARG A 502 26.57 -43.35 12.01
C ARG A 502 25.55 -42.96 13.07
N ILE A 503 24.25 -43.04 12.78
CA ILE A 503 23.19 -42.73 13.77
C ILE A 503 23.34 -43.64 14.99
N ARG A 504 23.49 -44.96 14.78
CA ARG A 504 23.70 -45.92 15.87
C ARG A 504 24.96 -45.61 16.68
N ASP A 505 26.10 -45.52 16.01
CA ASP A 505 27.39 -45.43 16.67
C ASP A 505 27.54 -44.08 17.40
N ALA A 506 26.89 -43.01 16.92
CA ALA A 506 26.92 -41.67 17.51
C ALA A 506 25.82 -41.39 18.55
N ASP A 507 24.87 -42.31 18.77
CA ASP A 507 23.79 -42.11 19.74
C ASP A 507 24.23 -42.58 21.14
N ARG A 508 24.37 -41.63 22.07
CA ARG A 508 24.69 -41.93 23.47
C ARG A 508 23.57 -42.71 24.15
N PHE A 509 22.34 -42.51 23.71
CA PHE A 509 21.12 -43.16 24.22
C PHE A 509 20.75 -44.42 23.43
N TRP A 510 21.64 -44.92 22.56
CA TRP A 510 21.46 -46.21 21.90
C TRP A 510 21.27 -47.32 22.95
N PHE A 511 20.28 -48.19 22.75
CA PHE A 511 19.89 -49.16 23.77
C PHE A 511 20.99 -50.18 24.11
N GLU A 512 21.89 -50.52 23.16
CA GLU A 512 23.02 -51.43 23.41
C GLU A 512 24.22 -50.75 24.09
N ASN A 513 24.17 -49.43 24.33
CA ASN A 513 25.25 -48.71 25.00
C ASN A 513 25.18 -48.91 26.53
N ASP A 514 25.82 -49.97 27.04
CA ASP A 514 25.83 -50.30 28.48
C ASP A 514 26.45 -49.20 29.37
N LYS A 515 27.30 -48.32 28.81
CA LYS A 515 27.92 -47.21 29.54
C LYS A 515 26.94 -46.10 29.95
N ASN A 516 25.75 -46.03 29.36
CA ASN A 516 24.74 -45.04 29.76
C ASN A 516 23.93 -45.47 30.99
N GLY A 517 24.03 -46.75 31.42
CA GLY A 517 23.37 -47.27 32.61
C GLY A 517 21.83 -47.32 32.53
N ILE A 518 21.23 -47.20 31.34
CA ILE A 518 19.76 -47.16 31.16
C ILE A 518 19.16 -48.57 31.20
N PHE A 519 19.86 -49.54 30.62
CA PHE A 519 19.44 -50.94 30.55
C PHE A 519 20.56 -51.86 31.06
N THR A 520 20.19 -52.93 31.75
CA THR A 520 21.14 -54.01 32.08
C THR A 520 21.43 -54.87 30.85
N ARG A 521 22.44 -55.74 30.92
CA ARG A 521 22.77 -56.64 29.80
C ARG A 521 21.63 -57.61 29.49
N GLU A 522 20.96 -58.10 30.53
CA GLU A 522 19.81 -58.99 30.41
C GLU A 522 18.62 -58.27 29.74
N GLU A 523 18.39 -57.00 30.10
CA GLU A 523 17.36 -56.18 29.46
C GLU A 523 17.69 -55.91 27.99
N ILE A 524 18.97 -55.66 27.65
CA ILE A 524 19.41 -55.51 26.27
C ILE A 524 19.15 -56.80 25.48
N GLU A 525 19.47 -57.96 26.03
CA GLU A 525 19.19 -59.26 25.38
C GLU A 525 17.69 -59.54 25.22
N GLU A 526 16.84 -59.09 26.15
CA GLU A 526 15.39 -59.13 25.98
C GLU A 526 14.92 -58.17 24.87
N LEU A 527 15.41 -56.94 24.85
CA LEU A 527 15.07 -55.94 23.84
C LEU A 527 15.50 -56.39 22.42
N ARG A 528 16.66 -57.07 22.28
CA ARG A 528 17.11 -57.63 21.00
C ARG A 528 16.19 -58.70 20.44
N ARG A 529 15.42 -59.40 21.30
CA ARG A 529 14.46 -60.43 20.89
C ARG A 529 13.15 -59.87 20.37
N ILE A 530 12.82 -58.62 20.68
CA ILE A 530 11.57 -57.97 20.24
C ILE A 530 11.63 -57.69 18.74
N THR A 531 10.71 -58.27 17.98
CA THR A 531 10.50 -57.97 16.56
C THR A 531 9.22 -57.17 16.32
N MET A 532 9.02 -56.69 15.10
CA MET A 532 7.76 -56.02 14.71
C MET A 532 6.55 -56.95 14.92
N TRP A 533 6.71 -58.25 14.73
CA TRP A 533 5.68 -59.24 15.04
C TRP A 533 5.27 -59.21 16.52
N ASP A 534 6.23 -59.13 17.44
CA ASP A 534 5.94 -59.05 18.89
C ASP A 534 5.18 -57.76 19.23
N ILE A 535 5.51 -56.65 18.58
CA ILE A 535 4.81 -55.37 18.76
C ILE A 535 3.36 -55.49 18.28
N ILE A 536 3.14 -56.07 17.09
CA ILE A 536 1.78 -56.23 16.52
C ILE A 536 0.92 -57.14 17.40
N VAL A 537 1.41 -58.34 17.72
CA VAL A 537 0.62 -59.35 18.46
C VAL A 537 0.30 -58.88 19.88
N ASN A 538 1.22 -58.20 20.56
CA ASN A 538 0.98 -57.76 21.95
C ASN A 538 0.18 -56.44 22.05
N SER A 539 0.17 -55.62 21.00
CA SER A 539 -0.49 -54.30 21.02
C SER A 539 -1.88 -54.31 20.37
N THR A 540 -2.25 -55.41 19.72
CA THR A 540 -3.49 -55.53 18.97
C THR A 540 -4.20 -56.84 19.28
N ALA A 541 -5.36 -57.06 18.68
CA ALA A 541 -6.08 -58.32 18.82
C ALA A 541 -5.67 -59.39 17.79
N VAL A 542 -4.59 -59.18 17.04
CA VAL A 542 -4.06 -60.14 16.05
C VAL A 542 -3.41 -61.32 16.78
N GLY A 543 -3.82 -62.55 16.44
CA GLY A 543 -3.28 -63.76 17.04
C GLY A 543 -1.86 -64.11 16.53
N PRO A 544 -1.05 -64.85 17.30
CA PRO A 544 0.29 -65.26 16.91
C PRO A 544 0.36 -66.05 15.58
N ALA A 545 -0.68 -66.81 15.25
CA ALA A 545 -0.76 -67.62 14.02
C ALA A 545 -1.41 -66.86 12.86
N ASP A 546 -1.98 -65.68 13.10
CA ASP A 546 -2.72 -64.92 12.09
C ASP A 546 -1.78 -64.17 11.14
N ILE A 547 -0.51 -63.96 11.51
CA ILE A 547 0.53 -63.28 10.73
C ILE A 547 1.86 -64.04 10.82
N GLN A 548 2.68 -63.94 9.77
CA GLN A 548 4.00 -64.56 9.74
C GLN A 548 4.98 -63.87 10.70
N ARG A 549 5.96 -64.63 11.21
CA ARG A 549 6.92 -64.11 12.21
C ARG A 549 7.89 -63.06 11.65
N ASP A 550 8.31 -63.21 10.40
CA ASP A 550 9.09 -62.20 9.65
C ASP A 550 8.12 -61.34 8.83
N VAL A 551 7.47 -60.37 9.47
CA VAL A 551 6.36 -59.59 8.86
C VAL A 551 6.78 -58.73 7.66
N PHE A 552 8.08 -58.55 7.44
CA PHE A 552 8.62 -57.80 6.32
C PHE A 552 8.80 -58.62 5.05
N HIS A 553 8.76 -59.95 5.15
CA HIS A 553 8.76 -60.85 4.01
C HIS A 553 7.53 -61.76 4.06
N TRP A 554 7.09 -62.22 2.89
CA TRP A 554 6.08 -63.26 2.82
C TRP A 554 6.64 -64.44 2.01
N ARG A 555 6.65 -65.63 2.58
CA ARG A 555 7.26 -66.84 2.00
C ARG A 555 6.22 -67.93 1.82
N ALA A 556 6.50 -68.85 0.91
CA ALA A 556 5.66 -70.03 0.73
C ALA A 556 5.61 -70.84 2.04
N GLY A 557 4.41 -71.00 2.59
CA GLY A 557 4.17 -71.62 3.91
C GLY A 557 3.73 -70.63 5.00
N ASP A 558 3.87 -69.32 4.76
CA ASP A 558 3.33 -68.29 5.65
C ASP A 558 1.79 -68.22 5.57
N PRO A 559 1.11 -67.78 6.66
CA PRO A 559 -0.35 -67.71 6.68
C PRO A 559 -0.90 -66.71 5.65
N CYS A 560 -2.08 -67.05 5.15
CA CYS A 560 -2.93 -66.20 4.31
C CYS A 560 -2.19 -65.54 3.11
N PRO A 561 -1.88 -66.27 2.03
CA PRO A 561 -1.34 -65.67 0.81
C PRO A 561 -2.23 -64.57 0.26
N GLN A 562 -1.65 -63.54 -0.36
CA GLN A 562 -2.44 -62.56 -1.11
C GLN A 562 -3.18 -63.21 -2.28
N PRO A 563 -4.42 -62.78 -2.60
CA PRO A 563 -5.23 -63.43 -3.63
C PRO A 563 -4.70 -63.16 -5.05
N TYR A 564 -4.15 -61.97 -5.27
CA TYR A 564 -3.55 -61.53 -6.52
C TYR A 564 -2.63 -60.33 -6.25
N GLN A 565 -1.68 -60.07 -7.16
CA GLN A 565 -0.89 -58.83 -7.11
C GLN A 565 -1.75 -57.64 -7.51
N LEU A 566 -1.85 -56.64 -6.64
CA LEU A 566 -2.67 -55.45 -6.86
C LEU A 566 -2.17 -54.66 -8.07
N ASN A 567 -3.09 -54.36 -9.00
CA ASN A 567 -2.80 -53.54 -10.18
C ASN A 567 -3.79 -52.38 -10.24
N ALA A 568 -3.31 -51.19 -10.60
CA ALA A 568 -4.16 -50.02 -10.66
C ALA A 568 -5.31 -50.06 -11.65
N SER A 569 -5.18 -50.81 -12.74
CA SER A 569 -6.25 -50.99 -13.73
C SER A 569 -7.50 -51.67 -13.17
N LYS A 570 -7.39 -52.42 -12.07
CA LYS A 570 -8.51 -53.13 -11.41
C LYS A 570 -9.13 -52.35 -10.25
N LEU A 571 -8.61 -51.15 -9.97
CA LEU A 571 -8.98 -50.33 -8.82
C LEU A 571 -9.77 -49.09 -9.28
N PRO A 572 -10.52 -48.43 -8.40
CA PRO A 572 -11.31 -47.27 -8.79
C PRO A 572 -10.41 -46.15 -9.33
N PRO A 573 -10.86 -45.42 -10.37
CA PRO A 573 -10.06 -44.37 -11.00
C PRO A 573 -9.77 -43.22 -10.03
N CYS A 574 -8.57 -42.66 -10.13
CA CYS A 574 -8.18 -41.48 -9.39
C CYS A 574 -8.82 -40.23 -10.00
N LYS A 575 -9.52 -39.43 -9.18
CA LYS A 575 -10.08 -38.15 -9.64
C LYS A 575 -8.97 -37.09 -9.71
N TYR A 576 -8.88 -36.42 -10.86
CA TYR A 576 -8.13 -35.19 -11.03
C TYR A 576 -9.10 -34.00 -10.96
N LEU A 577 -8.84 -33.07 -10.04
CA LEU A 577 -9.61 -31.85 -9.91
C LEU A 577 -8.82 -30.71 -10.56
N LYS A 578 -9.51 -29.88 -11.35
CA LYS A 578 -8.91 -28.64 -11.89
C LYS A 578 -8.36 -27.81 -10.73
N GLY A 579 -7.27 -27.08 -10.93
CA GLY A 579 -6.68 -26.26 -9.87
C GLY A 579 -7.69 -25.30 -9.25
N TYR A 580 -7.58 -25.06 -7.94
CA TYR A 580 -8.38 -24.09 -7.21
C TYR A 580 -7.86 -22.68 -7.43
N ASP A 581 -8.76 -21.75 -7.74
CA ASP A 581 -8.41 -20.33 -7.81
C ASP A 581 -8.53 -19.71 -6.44
N TYR A 582 -7.41 -19.24 -5.91
CA TYR A 582 -7.40 -18.51 -4.66
C TYR A 582 -8.21 -17.20 -4.77
N PHE A 583 -8.48 -16.60 -5.92
CA PHE A 583 -9.35 -15.42 -5.93
C PHE A 583 -10.85 -15.74 -5.82
N GLU A 584 -11.24 -17.01 -5.98
CA GLU A 584 -12.64 -17.43 -6.03
C GLU A 584 -13.41 -17.09 -4.73
N GLY A 585 -14.54 -16.40 -4.88
CA GLY A 585 -15.40 -15.95 -3.79
C GLY A 585 -15.02 -14.59 -3.16
N ASN A 586 -13.90 -13.98 -3.58
CA ASN A 586 -13.48 -12.65 -3.12
C ASN A 586 -13.76 -11.54 -4.15
N GLU A 587 -14.24 -11.86 -5.35
CA GLU A 587 -14.38 -10.93 -6.48
C GLU A 587 -15.36 -9.81 -6.14
N PHE A 588 -16.55 -10.18 -5.65
CA PHE A 588 -17.56 -9.21 -5.25
C PHE A 588 -17.06 -8.33 -4.10
N ALA A 589 -16.44 -8.93 -3.08
CA ALA A 589 -15.91 -8.17 -1.94
C ALA A 589 -14.83 -7.17 -2.38
N TYR A 590 -13.95 -7.55 -3.31
CA TYR A 590 -12.95 -6.66 -3.88
C TYR A 590 -13.59 -5.50 -4.65
N ILE A 591 -14.53 -5.81 -5.54
CA ILE A 591 -15.23 -4.81 -6.35
C ILE A 591 -15.97 -3.83 -5.45
N TYR A 592 -16.71 -4.31 -4.45
CA TYR A 592 -17.43 -3.44 -3.50
C TYR A 592 -16.47 -2.58 -2.68
N THR A 593 -15.32 -3.11 -2.26
CA THR A 593 -14.29 -2.32 -1.55
C THR A 593 -13.78 -1.18 -2.44
N CYS A 594 -13.47 -1.47 -3.70
CA CYS A 594 -13.08 -0.45 -4.69
C CYS A 594 -14.19 0.57 -4.96
N LEU A 595 -15.45 0.13 -5.06
CA LEU A 595 -16.60 1.02 -5.25
C LEU A 595 -16.81 1.93 -4.04
N VAL A 596 -16.61 1.44 -2.81
CA VAL A 596 -16.69 2.26 -1.59
C VAL A 596 -15.67 3.40 -1.63
N LEU A 597 -14.43 3.13 -2.08
CA LEU A 597 -13.41 4.17 -2.23
C LEU A 597 -13.81 5.29 -3.20
N VAL A 598 -14.56 4.97 -4.26
CA VAL A 598 -15.07 5.95 -5.22
C VAL A 598 -16.34 6.65 -4.69
N PHE A 599 -17.21 5.90 -4.02
CA PHE A 599 -18.53 6.37 -3.60
C PHE A 599 -18.47 7.29 -2.37
N VAL A 600 -17.54 7.06 -1.44
CA VAL A 600 -17.37 7.90 -0.23
C VAL A 600 -17.09 9.38 -0.57
N PRO A 601 -16.15 9.73 -1.48
CA PRO A 601 -15.99 11.10 -1.94
C PRO A 601 -17.26 11.68 -2.57
N ILE A 602 -17.99 10.88 -3.38
CA ILE A 602 -19.22 11.32 -4.05
C ILE A 602 -20.34 11.60 -3.03
N LEU A 603 -20.52 10.72 -2.04
CA LEU A 603 -21.46 10.90 -0.93
C LEU A 603 -21.13 12.15 -0.13
N CYS A 604 -19.85 12.33 0.23
CA CYS A 604 -19.39 13.52 0.95
C CYS A 604 -19.65 14.81 0.14
N ALA A 605 -19.44 14.77 -1.18
CA ALA A 605 -19.72 15.89 -2.08
C ALA A 605 -21.22 16.17 -2.19
N GLY A 606 -22.05 15.13 -2.27
CA GLY A 606 -23.51 15.21 -2.24
C GLY A 606 -24.02 15.80 -0.92
N ALA A 607 -23.48 15.36 0.22
CA ALA A 607 -23.79 15.90 1.54
C ALA A 607 -23.39 17.37 1.66
N ALA A 608 -22.18 17.73 1.21
CA ALA A 608 -21.71 19.12 1.19
C ALA A 608 -22.61 20.01 0.31
N TYR A 609 -23.01 19.52 -0.86
CA TYR A 609 -23.97 20.21 -1.74
C TYR A 609 -25.35 20.35 -1.08
N GLY A 610 -25.85 19.30 -0.44
CA GLY A 610 -27.09 19.29 0.34
C GLY A 610 -27.08 20.32 1.46
N VAL A 611 -25.99 20.40 2.23
CA VAL A 611 -25.79 21.40 3.30
C VAL A 611 -25.80 22.82 2.72
N VAL A 612 -25.12 23.06 1.60
CA VAL A 612 -25.15 24.36 0.91
C VAL A 612 -26.57 24.72 0.47
N LYS A 613 -27.32 23.76 -0.08
CA LYS A 613 -28.72 23.96 -0.50
C LYS A 613 -29.63 24.25 0.70
N LEU A 614 -29.47 23.50 1.80
CA LEU A 614 -30.22 23.68 3.04
C LEU A 614 -29.94 25.04 3.67
N GLN A 615 -28.67 25.46 3.76
CA GLN A 615 -28.33 26.79 4.25
C GLN A 615 -28.90 27.90 3.36
N ASN A 616 -28.84 27.73 2.05
CA ASN A 616 -29.46 28.68 1.12
C ASN A 616 -30.98 28.74 1.29
N SER A 617 -31.64 27.60 1.54
CA SER A 617 -33.08 27.53 1.83
C SER A 617 -33.43 28.20 3.16
N ARG A 618 -32.67 27.92 4.24
CA ARG A 618 -32.84 28.61 5.54
C ARG A 618 -32.66 30.12 5.41
N ARG A 619 -31.64 30.57 4.67
CA ARG A 619 -31.46 32.01 4.36
C ARG A 619 -32.63 32.58 3.57
N ARG A 620 -33.27 31.80 2.67
CA ARG A 620 -34.48 32.22 1.95
C ARG A 620 -35.70 32.28 2.88
N ARG A 621 -35.92 31.30 3.76
CA ARG A 621 -37.03 31.30 4.73
C ARG A 621 -36.91 32.44 5.75
N LEU A 622 -35.72 32.66 6.29
CA LEU A 622 -35.44 33.82 7.16
C LEU A 622 -35.70 35.14 6.42
N LYS A 623 -35.33 35.25 5.14
CA LYS A 623 -35.67 36.41 4.31
C LYS A 623 -37.18 36.61 4.19
N ILE A 624 -37.95 35.54 3.94
CA ILE A 624 -39.42 35.61 3.82
C ILE A 624 -40.06 36.01 5.16
N GLN A 625 -39.65 35.42 6.29
CA GLN A 625 -40.14 35.81 7.61
C GLN A 625 -39.80 37.27 7.95
N GLN A 626 -38.60 37.73 7.60
CA GLN A 626 -38.17 39.10 7.83
C GLN A 626 -38.88 40.10 6.91
N GLU A 627 -39.29 39.69 5.70
CA GLU A 627 -40.18 40.45 4.81
C GLU A 627 -41.61 40.55 5.37
N HIS A 628 -42.16 39.46 5.92
CA HIS A 628 -43.46 39.48 6.60
C HIS A 628 -43.46 40.42 7.82
N LEU A 629 -42.42 40.37 8.66
CA LEU A 629 -42.28 41.26 9.82
C LEU A 629 -42.10 42.74 9.41
N LYS A 630 -41.45 43.02 8.27
CA LYS A 630 -41.27 44.38 7.76
C LYS A 630 -42.52 44.99 7.12
N ASN A 631 -43.33 44.17 6.45
CA ASN A 631 -44.59 44.63 5.86
C ASN A 631 -45.63 45.00 6.92
N ALA A 632 -45.55 44.42 8.12
CA ALA A 632 -46.41 44.79 9.25
C ALA A 632 -46.10 46.19 9.84
N GLN A 633 -44.96 46.80 9.51
CA GLN A 633 -44.43 47.98 10.22
C GLN A 633 -44.33 49.27 9.38
N TYR A 634 -44.74 49.30 8.11
CA TYR A 634 -44.59 50.47 7.22
C TYR A 634 -45.90 50.91 6.55
N LYS A 635 -46.59 51.89 7.15
CA LYS A 635 -47.55 52.79 6.48
C LYS A 635 -46.82 54.13 6.21
N GLY A 636 -46.51 54.43 4.94
CA GLY A 636 -45.91 55.73 4.57
C GLY A 636 -45.42 55.78 3.10
N SER A 637 -45.99 56.71 2.34
CA SER A 637 -45.89 56.88 0.88
C SER A 637 -44.48 57.25 0.38
N VAL A 638 -43.69 56.25 -0.04
CA VAL A 638 -42.61 56.40 -1.05
C VAL A 638 -42.56 55.07 -1.81
N ASP A 639 -42.76 55.11 -3.13
CA ASP A 639 -42.83 53.91 -3.97
C ASP A 639 -41.45 53.25 -4.10
N LYS A 640 -41.23 52.21 -3.28
CA LYS A 640 -39.99 51.43 -3.24
C LYS A 640 -40.16 50.14 -4.04
N MET A 641 -39.22 49.84 -4.93
CA MET A 641 -39.21 48.58 -5.66
C MET A 641 -37.89 47.84 -5.47
N VAL A 642 -37.97 46.55 -5.10
CA VAL A 642 -36.80 45.68 -4.93
C VAL A 642 -36.52 44.98 -6.25
N CYS A 643 -35.27 45.05 -6.72
CA CYS A 643 -34.84 44.40 -7.95
C CYS A 643 -33.36 43.99 -7.83
N ARG A 644 -32.84 43.29 -8.85
CA ARG A 644 -31.42 42.92 -8.91
C ARG A 644 -30.71 43.75 -9.95
N GLU A 645 -29.75 44.55 -9.51
CA GLU A 645 -28.87 45.27 -10.42
C GLU A 645 -27.80 44.32 -10.94
N TRP A 646 -27.66 44.26 -12.25
CA TRP A 646 -26.56 43.58 -12.91
C TRP A 646 -25.41 44.57 -13.10
N VAL A 647 -24.29 44.31 -12.41
CA VAL A 647 -23.11 45.19 -12.42
C VAL A 647 -22.07 44.69 -13.42
N HIS A 648 -21.82 43.39 -13.46
CA HIS A 648 -20.95 42.73 -14.45
C HIS A 648 -21.26 41.22 -14.56
N ALA A 649 -20.63 40.52 -15.51
CA ALA A 649 -20.94 39.12 -15.84
C ALA A 649 -20.99 38.15 -14.63
N SER A 650 -20.06 38.31 -13.68
CA SER A 650 -19.95 37.47 -12.48
C SER A 650 -20.66 37.97 -11.23
N HIS A 651 -21.24 39.18 -11.23
CA HIS A 651 -21.82 39.77 -10.01
C HIS A 651 -23.15 40.50 -10.25
N LYS A 652 -24.12 40.14 -9.40
CA LYS A 652 -25.43 40.76 -9.29
C LYS A 652 -25.69 41.11 -7.84
N ARG A 653 -26.20 42.31 -7.58
CA ARG A 653 -26.55 42.75 -6.22
C ARG A 653 -28.04 43.06 -6.13
N LEU A 654 -28.60 42.86 -4.94
CA LEU A 654 -30.01 43.16 -4.68
C LEU A 654 -30.12 44.61 -4.21
N VAL A 655 -30.91 45.43 -4.90
CA VAL A 655 -31.03 46.87 -4.66
C VAL A 655 -32.48 47.28 -4.49
N LYS A 656 -32.67 48.44 -3.84
CA LYS A 656 -33.94 49.13 -3.72
C LYS A 656 -33.93 50.36 -4.60
N LEU A 657 -34.79 50.39 -5.61
CA LEU A 657 -35.06 51.58 -6.42
C LEU A 657 -36.04 52.47 -5.67
N ARG A 658 -35.69 53.76 -5.58
CA ARG A 658 -36.57 54.81 -5.10
C ARG A 658 -36.73 55.85 -6.21
N LEU A 659 -37.99 56.10 -6.58
CA LEU A 659 -38.38 57.25 -7.39
C LEU A 659 -38.57 58.40 -6.40
N GLY A 660 -37.70 59.40 -6.46
CA GLY A 660 -37.77 60.58 -5.59
C GLY A 660 -38.75 61.63 -6.13
N PRO A 661 -39.00 62.74 -5.40
CA PRO A 661 -39.73 63.90 -5.91
C PRO A 661 -38.91 64.73 -6.92
N GLU A 662 -37.59 64.57 -6.90
CA GLU A 662 -36.67 65.10 -7.90
C GLU A 662 -36.69 64.19 -9.14
N PRO A 663 -36.48 64.72 -10.36
CA PRO A 663 -36.39 63.95 -11.61
C PRO A 663 -35.10 63.09 -11.68
N ALA A 664 -34.90 62.18 -10.71
CA ALA A 664 -33.74 61.30 -10.61
C ALA A 664 -34.12 59.91 -10.06
N LEU A 665 -33.44 58.88 -10.58
CA LEU A 665 -33.60 57.49 -10.12
C LEU A 665 -32.55 57.17 -9.04
N HIS A 666 -32.98 56.87 -7.81
CA HIS A 666 -32.04 56.50 -6.73
C HIS A 666 -31.98 54.99 -6.52
N VAL A 667 -30.77 54.44 -6.60
CA VAL A 667 -30.45 53.04 -6.28
C VAL A 667 -29.87 52.98 -4.88
N THR A 668 -30.51 52.26 -3.96
CA THR A 668 -30.09 52.13 -2.55
C THR A 668 -29.80 50.67 -2.16
N ASP A 669 -28.87 50.45 -1.23
CA ASP A 669 -28.55 49.11 -0.70
C ASP A 669 -29.64 48.60 0.26
N ARG A 670 -29.53 47.33 0.68
CA ARG A 670 -30.40 46.68 1.67
C ARG A 670 -30.53 47.47 2.96
N LYS A 671 -29.43 48.09 3.42
CA LYS A 671 -29.34 48.92 4.63
C LYS A 671 -29.94 50.33 4.48
N GLY A 672 -30.13 50.79 3.24
CA GLY A 672 -30.70 52.10 2.94
C GLY A 672 -29.70 53.11 2.35
N ASP A 673 -28.41 52.76 2.33
CA ASP A 673 -27.33 53.61 1.81
C ASP A 673 -27.49 53.86 0.31
N LYS A 674 -27.21 55.11 -0.13
CA LYS A 674 -27.30 55.53 -1.53
C LYS A 674 -26.13 54.93 -2.33
N LEU A 675 -26.41 54.03 -3.27
CA LEU A 675 -25.39 53.40 -4.11
C LEU A 675 -25.10 54.20 -5.38
N ARG A 676 -26.16 54.71 -6.02
CA ARG A 676 -26.07 55.50 -7.26
C ARG A 676 -27.34 56.36 -7.43
N THR A 677 -27.20 57.50 -8.07
CA THR A 677 -28.32 58.32 -8.58
C THR A 677 -28.16 58.43 -10.07
N VAL A 678 -29.23 58.21 -10.84
CA VAL A 678 -29.25 58.52 -12.27
C VAL A 678 -30.08 59.79 -12.45
N PRO A 679 -29.46 60.96 -12.65
CA PRO A 679 -30.18 62.20 -12.91
C PRO A 679 -30.85 62.14 -14.28
N LEU A 680 -32.08 62.64 -14.41
CA LEU A 680 -32.79 62.69 -15.69
C LEU A 680 -32.86 64.11 -16.26
N ASP A 681 -32.30 65.12 -15.58
CA ASP A 681 -32.49 66.56 -15.83
C ASP A 681 -32.30 66.98 -17.29
N HIS A 682 -31.32 66.39 -17.98
CA HIS A 682 -30.93 66.78 -19.35
C HIS A 682 -31.45 65.82 -20.43
N THR A 683 -32.50 65.06 -20.16
CA THR A 683 -33.06 64.05 -21.08
C THR A 683 -34.55 64.28 -21.25
N ASP A 684 -34.94 64.79 -22.41
CA ASP A 684 -36.36 64.98 -22.77
C ASP A 684 -37.04 63.63 -23.10
N GLN A 685 -36.26 62.67 -23.58
CA GLN A 685 -36.71 61.30 -23.89
C GLN A 685 -35.79 60.25 -23.26
N LEU A 686 -36.33 59.40 -22.37
CA LEU A 686 -35.59 58.29 -21.75
C LEU A 686 -35.74 57.00 -22.56
N THR A 687 -34.63 56.45 -23.07
CA THR A 687 -34.65 55.16 -23.77
C THR A 687 -34.56 53.98 -22.80
N VAL A 688 -35.57 53.12 -22.83
CA VAL A 688 -35.64 51.90 -22.03
C VAL A 688 -35.76 50.69 -22.94
N LEU A 689 -34.86 49.73 -22.75
CA LEU A 689 -34.83 48.45 -23.43
C LEU A 689 -35.40 47.37 -22.53
N GLU A 690 -36.52 46.77 -22.90
CA GLU A 690 -37.08 45.63 -22.19
C GLU A 690 -36.77 44.30 -22.88
N SER A 691 -36.53 43.25 -22.08
CA SER A 691 -36.28 41.92 -22.63
C SER A 691 -37.56 41.28 -23.17
N GLN A 692 -37.52 40.75 -24.40
CA GLN A 692 -38.62 39.95 -24.96
C GLN A 692 -38.96 38.72 -24.09
N GLU A 693 -40.23 38.31 -24.10
CA GLU A 693 -40.71 37.11 -23.44
C GLU A 693 -40.20 35.86 -24.20
N GLY A 694 -39.15 35.22 -23.69
CA GLY A 694 -38.59 33.99 -24.28
C GLY A 694 -39.20 32.72 -23.66
N ARG A 695 -39.23 31.61 -24.43
CA ARG A 695 -39.69 30.27 -23.98
C ARG A 695 -38.98 29.72 -22.73
N ASN A 696 -37.81 30.26 -22.38
CA ASN A 696 -37.06 29.87 -21.20
C ASN A 696 -37.51 30.72 -20.00
N ASN A 697 -37.84 30.06 -18.88
CA ASN A 697 -38.31 30.61 -17.59
C ASN A 697 -37.29 31.52 -16.85
N LYS A 698 -36.52 32.32 -17.61
CA LYS A 698 -35.49 33.26 -17.15
C LYS A 698 -36.16 34.57 -16.77
N ARG A 699 -35.57 35.24 -15.77
CA ARG A 699 -36.09 36.49 -15.21
C ARG A 699 -36.04 37.64 -16.22
N PRO A 700 -37.09 38.48 -16.28
CA PRO A 700 -37.14 39.62 -17.20
C PRO A 700 -36.13 40.70 -16.83
N LEU A 701 -35.57 41.37 -17.84
CA LEU A 701 -34.61 42.47 -17.70
C LEU A 701 -35.18 43.78 -18.24
N VAL A 702 -34.76 44.87 -17.61
CA VAL A 702 -34.96 46.25 -18.07
C VAL A 702 -33.61 46.94 -18.06
N LEU A 703 -33.22 47.49 -19.21
CA LEU A 703 -32.03 48.31 -19.38
C LEU A 703 -32.47 49.76 -19.56
N ILE A 704 -32.04 50.63 -18.65
CA ILE A 704 -32.28 52.07 -18.75
C ILE A 704 -30.98 52.69 -19.27
N ARG A 705 -31.03 53.31 -20.45
CA ARG A 705 -29.88 54.00 -21.01
C ARG A 705 -29.72 55.36 -20.36
N ALA A 706 -28.57 55.60 -19.74
CA ALA A 706 -28.23 56.90 -19.19
C ALA A 706 -27.36 57.62 -20.23
N ALA A 707 -27.86 58.70 -20.84
CA ALA A 707 -27.15 59.38 -21.94
C ALA A 707 -25.73 59.87 -21.57
N ARG A 708 -25.50 60.10 -20.27
CA ARG A 708 -24.32 60.77 -19.72
C ARG A 708 -23.56 59.91 -18.69
N GLU A 709 -24.04 58.72 -18.36
CA GLU A 709 -23.42 57.80 -17.40
C GLU A 709 -23.51 56.34 -17.89
N HIS A 710 -22.90 55.38 -17.18
CA HIS A 710 -23.07 53.96 -17.49
C HIS A 710 -24.52 53.49 -17.33
N ASP A 711 -24.97 52.52 -18.11
CA ASP A 711 -26.36 52.08 -18.12
C ASP A 711 -26.79 51.39 -16.83
N LEU A 712 -28.09 51.45 -16.52
CA LEU A 712 -28.68 50.77 -15.36
C LEU A 712 -29.45 49.53 -15.81
N VAL A 713 -28.92 48.35 -15.46
CA VAL A 713 -29.50 47.05 -15.86
C VAL A 713 -30.18 46.38 -14.67
N LEU A 714 -31.51 46.21 -14.77
CA LEU A 714 -32.38 45.73 -13.70
C LEU A 714 -33.01 44.38 -14.06
N GLU A 715 -32.72 43.35 -13.28
CA GLU A 715 -33.34 42.04 -13.36
C GLU A 715 -34.52 41.96 -12.37
N MET A 716 -35.71 41.81 -12.95
CA MET A 716 -37.00 41.83 -12.27
C MET A 716 -37.41 40.43 -11.82
N ASP A 717 -38.19 40.32 -10.74
CA ASP A 717 -38.60 39.01 -10.21
C ASP A 717 -39.63 38.30 -11.09
N SER A 718 -40.50 39.05 -11.78
CA SER A 718 -41.54 38.53 -12.67
C SER A 718 -41.89 39.52 -13.79
N VAL A 719 -42.57 39.04 -14.83
CA VAL A 719 -43.06 39.89 -15.94
C VAL A 719 -44.07 40.93 -15.42
N ALA A 720 -44.92 40.54 -14.47
CA ALA A 720 -45.83 41.47 -13.80
C ALA A 720 -45.10 42.59 -13.04
N SER A 721 -43.99 42.25 -12.35
CA SER A 721 -43.16 43.25 -11.67
C SER A 721 -42.48 44.19 -12.67
N ARG A 722 -42.05 43.69 -13.84
CA ARG A 722 -41.51 44.53 -14.93
C ARG A 722 -42.58 45.49 -15.45
N ARG A 723 -43.77 45.00 -15.80
CA ARG A 723 -44.88 45.85 -16.28
C ARG A 723 -45.23 46.91 -15.25
N LYS A 724 -45.34 46.54 -13.97
CA LYS A 724 -45.60 47.49 -12.87
C LYS A 724 -44.50 48.55 -12.74
N PHE A 725 -43.23 48.19 -12.96
CA PHE A 725 -42.14 49.15 -12.96
C PHE A 725 -42.22 50.12 -14.13
N LEU A 726 -42.45 49.62 -15.35
CA LEU A 726 -42.53 50.45 -16.54
C LEU A 726 -43.70 51.44 -16.46
N VAL A 727 -44.88 51.00 -15.99
CA VAL A 727 -46.03 51.88 -15.78
C VAL A 727 -45.72 52.99 -14.75
N LYS A 728 -45.03 52.64 -13.66
CA LYS A 728 -44.62 53.63 -12.66
C LYS A 728 -43.55 54.58 -13.16
N LEU A 729 -42.60 54.08 -13.95
CA LEU A 729 -41.55 54.89 -14.56
C LEU A 729 -42.16 55.88 -15.57
N ASP A 730 -43.12 55.43 -16.37
CA ASP A 730 -43.85 56.26 -17.33
C ASP A 730 -44.66 57.36 -16.63
N ALA A 731 -45.41 57.01 -15.57
CA ALA A 731 -46.12 58.00 -14.76
C ALA A 731 -45.19 59.03 -14.09
N PHE A 732 -44.03 58.58 -13.61
CA PHE A 732 -43.00 59.44 -13.03
C PHE A 732 -42.39 60.39 -14.08
N LEU A 733 -42.11 59.90 -15.29
CA LEU A 733 -41.60 60.73 -16.38
C LEU A 733 -42.66 61.75 -16.85
N ALA A 734 -43.92 61.33 -16.95
CA ALA A 734 -45.04 62.22 -17.30
C ALA A 734 -45.21 63.36 -16.28
N GLN A 735 -45.07 63.08 -14.98
CA GLN A 735 -45.11 64.10 -13.92
C GLN A 735 -44.03 65.19 -14.11
N HIS A 736 -42.88 64.83 -14.67
CA HIS A 736 -41.77 65.73 -14.93
C HIS A 736 -41.67 66.20 -16.40
N LYS A 737 -42.74 66.04 -17.20
CA LYS A 737 -42.83 66.42 -18.62
C LYS A 737 -41.78 65.76 -19.52
N LYS A 738 -41.42 64.49 -19.26
CA LYS A 738 -40.44 63.71 -20.04
C LYS A 738 -41.12 62.55 -20.74
N ALA A 739 -40.62 62.16 -21.92
CA ALA A 739 -41.17 61.07 -22.72
C ALA A 739 -40.39 59.75 -22.50
N LEU A 740 -41.10 58.62 -22.46
CA LEU A 740 -40.51 57.28 -22.41
C LEU A 740 -40.43 56.67 -23.82
N SER A 741 -39.23 56.27 -24.27
CA SER A 741 -39.05 55.49 -25.49
C SER A 741 -38.75 54.03 -25.14
N LEU A 742 -39.72 53.15 -25.38
CA LEU A 742 -39.60 51.72 -25.07
C LEU A 742 -39.22 50.93 -26.32
N SER A 743 -38.15 50.14 -26.24
CA SER A 743 -37.73 49.22 -27.30
C SER A 743 -37.56 47.80 -26.75
N GLN A 744 -37.89 46.80 -27.57
CA GLN A 744 -37.77 45.39 -27.17
C GLN A 744 -36.53 44.75 -27.77
N GLY A 745 -35.80 43.97 -26.97
CA GLY A 745 -34.61 43.25 -27.43
C GLY A 745 -34.46 41.87 -26.80
N HIS A 746 -33.63 41.01 -27.41
CA HIS A 746 -33.27 39.75 -26.78
C HIS A 746 -32.35 40.00 -25.58
N ARG A 747 -32.51 39.18 -24.53
CA ARG A 747 -31.73 39.31 -23.27
C ARG A 747 -30.22 39.38 -23.49
N GLU A 748 -29.67 38.57 -24.40
CA GLU A 748 -28.23 38.52 -24.64
C GLU A 748 -27.74 39.78 -25.37
N GLN A 749 -28.53 40.29 -26.32
CA GLN A 749 -28.26 41.56 -26.99
C GLN A 749 -28.33 42.74 -26.02
N ILE A 750 -29.30 42.76 -25.09
CA ILE A 750 -29.40 43.80 -24.05
C ILE A 750 -28.15 43.79 -23.15
N LEU A 751 -27.67 42.63 -22.72
CA LEU A 751 -26.46 42.53 -21.89
C LEU A 751 -25.18 42.84 -22.69
N ALA A 752 -25.14 42.52 -23.98
CA ALA A 752 -24.00 42.81 -24.85
C ALA A 752 -23.91 44.30 -25.19
N THR A 753 -25.04 44.98 -25.37
CA THR A 753 -25.10 46.41 -25.72
C THR A 753 -25.01 47.34 -24.51
N ALA A 754 -25.32 46.86 -23.30
CA ALA A 754 -25.25 47.67 -22.09
C ALA A 754 -23.83 48.16 -21.76
N GLU A 755 -23.69 49.46 -21.51
CA GLU A 755 -22.47 50.06 -21.00
C GLU A 755 -22.39 49.89 -19.48
N THR A 756 -21.54 48.97 -19.00
CA THR A 756 -21.34 48.77 -17.55
C THR A 756 -20.28 49.72 -16.99
N ARG A 757 -20.28 49.90 -15.66
CA ARG A 757 -19.21 50.64 -14.97
C ARG A 757 -17.81 50.11 -15.31
N GLU A 758 -17.63 48.79 -15.42
CA GLU A 758 -16.35 48.18 -15.76
C GLU A 758 -15.95 48.46 -17.22
N ARG A 759 -16.89 48.39 -18.17
CA ARG A 759 -16.63 48.74 -19.57
C ARG A 759 -16.29 50.22 -19.73
N ARG A 760 -17.03 51.09 -19.04
CA ARG A 760 -16.74 52.53 -18.97
C ARG A 760 -15.37 52.78 -18.34
N GLN A 761 -15.01 52.09 -17.26
CA GLN A 761 -13.68 52.18 -16.65
C GLN A 761 -12.56 51.75 -17.61
N ARG A 762 -12.74 50.66 -18.36
CA ARG A 762 -11.76 50.23 -19.38
C ARG A 762 -11.65 51.22 -20.54
N ARG A 763 -12.76 51.82 -20.99
CA ARG A 763 -12.74 52.91 -21.99
C ARG A 763 -12.01 54.14 -21.46
N LEU A 764 -12.23 54.51 -20.19
CA LEU A 764 -11.51 55.60 -19.54
C LEU A 764 -10.02 55.27 -19.40
N GLU A 765 -9.64 54.05 -19.03
CA GLU A 765 -8.24 53.60 -19.01
C GLU A 765 -7.60 53.67 -20.40
N HIS A 766 -8.33 53.29 -21.45
CA HIS A 766 -7.90 53.46 -22.83
C HIS A 766 -7.77 54.94 -23.22
N PHE A 767 -8.73 55.79 -22.85
CA PHE A 767 -8.71 57.25 -23.03
C PHE A 767 -7.45 57.87 -22.38
N PHE A 768 -7.15 57.54 -21.13
CA PHE A 768 -5.96 58.07 -20.43
C PHE A 768 -4.67 57.55 -21.04
N ARG A 769 -4.62 56.25 -21.38
CA ARG A 769 -3.45 55.64 -22.01
C ARG A 769 -3.13 56.29 -23.35
N GLU A 770 -4.13 56.52 -24.19
CA GLU A 770 -3.96 57.20 -25.49
C GLU A 770 -3.56 58.67 -25.30
N ALA A 771 -4.19 59.41 -24.38
CA ALA A 771 -3.81 60.78 -24.08
C ALA A 771 -2.33 60.88 -23.66
N TYR A 772 -1.90 60.04 -22.71
CA TYR A 772 -0.50 60.01 -22.25
C TYR A 772 0.48 59.53 -23.31
N ALA A 773 0.10 58.56 -24.15
CA ALA A 773 0.93 58.11 -25.27
C ALA A 773 1.21 59.25 -26.27
N ILE A 774 0.20 60.10 -26.55
CA ILE A 774 0.37 61.27 -27.42
C ILE A 774 1.23 62.34 -26.75
N THR A 775 1.05 62.57 -25.44
CA THR A 775 1.73 63.67 -24.74
C THR A 775 3.21 63.38 -24.45
N PHE A 776 3.51 62.16 -24.00
CA PHE A 776 4.86 61.75 -23.56
C PHE A 776 5.65 60.98 -24.62
N GLY A 777 5.04 60.69 -25.78
CA GLY A 777 5.70 60.16 -26.97
C GLY A 777 6.09 58.69 -26.86
N LEU A 778 5.26 57.79 -27.39
CA LEU A 778 5.78 56.58 -28.01
C LEU A 778 6.27 56.96 -29.43
N ALA A 779 7.51 56.62 -29.77
CA ALA A 779 8.12 57.00 -31.04
C ALA A 779 7.33 56.47 -32.25
N PRO A 780 7.31 57.19 -33.39
CA PRO A 780 6.61 56.76 -34.60
C PRO A 780 7.26 55.47 -35.14
N GLY A 781 6.59 54.33 -34.93
CA GLY A 781 7.10 53.02 -35.37
C GLY A 781 6.58 51.80 -34.61
N GLU A 782 5.94 51.96 -33.44
CA GLU A 782 5.27 50.83 -32.78
C GLU A 782 3.99 50.42 -33.54
N LYS A 783 3.97 49.19 -34.07
CA LYS A 783 2.79 48.63 -34.75
C LYS A 783 1.62 48.49 -33.76
N ARG A 784 0.57 49.26 -34.01
CA ARG A 784 -0.78 49.17 -33.40
C ARG A 784 -1.21 47.70 -33.26
N ARG A 785 -1.46 47.24 -32.04
CA ARG A 785 -2.20 45.99 -31.82
C ARG A 785 -3.66 46.27 -32.18
N ARG A 786 -4.06 46.01 -33.43
CA ARG A 786 -5.46 46.03 -33.86
C ARG A 786 -6.24 45.02 -33.00
N SER A 787 -7.05 45.51 -32.07
CA SER A 787 -8.21 44.75 -31.58
C SER A 787 -9.28 44.81 -32.67
N GLU A 788 -9.85 43.66 -33.01
CA GLU A 788 -10.77 43.46 -34.15
C GLU A 788 -12.13 44.17 -34.04
N ASP A 789 -12.36 45.03 -33.04
CA ASP A 789 -13.62 45.76 -32.87
C ASP A 789 -13.42 47.27 -33.12
N ALA A 790 -14.20 47.78 -34.08
CA ALA A 790 -14.52 49.18 -34.39
C ALA A 790 -13.47 50.26 -34.05
N ASP A 791 -12.89 50.84 -35.11
CA ASP A 791 -12.05 52.05 -35.17
C ASP A 791 -11.80 52.79 -33.83
N PRO A 792 -10.73 52.42 -33.07
CA PRO A 792 -10.50 52.90 -31.71
C PRO A 792 -10.25 54.41 -31.62
N GLU A 793 -9.74 55.03 -32.69
CA GLU A 793 -9.56 56.48 -32.77
C GLU A 793 -10.90 57.23 -32.68
N SER A 794 -11.97 56.67 -33.28
CA SER A 794 -13.30 57.29 -33.28
C SER A 794 -14.02 57.23 -31.92
N ILE A 795 -13.73 56.20 -31.12
CA ILE A 795 -14.39 55.97 -29.83
C ILE A 795 -13.75 56.81 -28.72
N VAL A 796 -12.42 56.96 -28.75
CA VAL A 796 -11.68 57.77 -27.77
C VAL A 796 -12.03 59.26 -27.93
N MET A 797 -12.05 59.78 -29.16
CA MET A 797 -12.40 61.18 -29.43
C MET A 797 -13.84 61.55 -29.01
N ARG A 798 -14.75 60.56 -28.97
CA ARG A 798 -16.15 60.76 -28.54
C ARG A 798 -16.37 60.62 -27.04
N THR A 799 -15.35 60.22 -26.27
CA THR A 799 -15.49 59.99 -24.83
C THR A 799 -15.24 61.30 -24.08
N SER A 800 -16.16 61.68 -23.20
CA SER A 800 -16.01 62.84 -22.31
C SER A 800 -16.00 62.42 -20.84
N LEU A 801 -15.19 63.11 -20.05
CA LEU A 801 -15.00 62.91 -18.62
C LEU A 801 -15.99 63.74 -17.81
N SER A 802 -16.70 63.12 -16.89
CA SER A 802 -17.41 63.86 -15.84
C SER A 802 -16.44 64.34 -14.76
N LYS A 803 -16.83 65.37 -14.01
CA LYS A 803 -16.08 65.86 -12.85
C LYS A 803 -15.70 64.76 -11.86
N SER A 804 -16.59 63.79 -11.61
CA SER A 804 -16.31 62.67 -10.70
C SER A 804 -15.30 61.67 -11.25
N GLU A 805 -15.27 61.48 -12.56
CA GLU A 805 -14.33 60.59 -13.25
C GLU A 805 -12.96 61.24 -13.38
N PHE A 806 -12.93 62.56 -13.65
CA PHE A 806 -11.73 63.37 -13.59
C PHE A 806 -11.11 63.36 -12.18
N ALA A 807 -11.93 63.59 -11.14
CA ALA A 807 -11.48 63.48 -9.75
C ALA A 807 -10.90 62.10 -9.41
N SER A 808 -11.60 61.04 -9.81
CA SER A 808 -11.14 59.66 -9.60
C SER A 808 -9.88 59.32 -10.40
N ALA A 809 -9.59 60.02 -11.49
CA ALA A 809 -8.37 59.87 -12.27
C ALA A 809 -7.16 60.54 -11.58
N LEU A 810 -7.41 61.64 -10.86
CA LEU A 810 -6.45 62.34 -10.01
C LEU A 810 -6.29 61.72 -8.61
N GLY A 811 -7.02 60.64 -8.30
CA GLY A 811 -7.02 60.03 -6.96
C GLY A 811 -7.72 60.87 -5.88
N MET A 812 -8.51 61.87 -6.29
CA MET A 812 -9.15 62.86 -5.41
C MET A 812 -10.67 62.67 -5.31
N LYS A 813 -11.28 63.29 -4.29
CA LYS A 813 -12.75 63.33 -4.19
C LYS A 813 -13.34 64.40 -5.12
N ALA A 814 -14.52 64.14 -5.67
CA ALA A 814 -15.18 65.02 -6.65
C ALA A 814 -15.64 66.37 -6.09
N ASP A 815 -15.78 66.48 -4.77
CA ASP A 815 -16.14 67.67 -4.00
C ASP A 815 -14.94 68.52 -3.58
N ALA A 816 -13.70 68.06 -3.82
CA ALA A 816 -12.51 68.83 -3.48
C ALA A 816 -12.48 70.17 -4.26
N VAL A 817 -12.16 71.26 -3.55
CA VAL A 817 -12.14 72.63 -4.10
C VAL A 817 -11.19 72.71 -5.28
N PHE A 818 -9.98 72.17 -5.16
CA PHE A 818 -9.00 72.06 -6.25
C PHE A 818 -9.56 71.39 -7.50
N VAL A 819 -10.25 70.24 -7.37
CA VAL A 819 -10.83 69.53 -8.52
C VAL A 819 -11.93 70.39 -9.16
N LYS A 820 -12.73 71.11 -8.38
CA LYS A 820 -13.74 72.03 -8.90
C LYS A 820 -13.11 73.17 -9.70
N LYS A 821 -12.06 73.80 -9.18
CA LYS A 821 -11.37 74.93 -9.82
C LYS A 821 -10.63 74.47 -11.09
N MET A 822 -9.89 73.38 -11.01
CA MET A 822 -9.19 72.77 -12.16
C MET A 822 -10.18 72.36 -13.25
N PHE A 823 -11.28 71.70 -12.88
CA PHE A 823 -12.29 71.26 -13.83
C PHE A 823 -12.89 72.44 -14.63
N ASN A 824 -13.20 73.55 -13.96
CA ASN A 824 -13.77 74.75 -14.59
C ASN A 824 -12.83 75.47 -15.56
N ILE A 825 -11.52 75.20 -15.50
CA ILE A 825 -10.52 75.81 -16.39
C ILE A 825 -10.24 74.91 -17.58
N VAL A 826 -10.23 73.60 -17.33
CA VAL A 826 -10.02 72.59 -18.38
C VAL A 826 -11.24 72.50 -19.28
N ASP A 827 -12.45 72.65 -18.73
CA ASP A 827 -13.71 72.76 -19.44
C ASP A 827 -13.81 74.14 -20.12
N LYS A 828 -13.31 74.24 -21.37
CA LYS A 828 -13.22 75.51 -22.11
C LYS A 828 -14.56 75.88 -22.73
N ASP A 829 -15.36 74.88 -23.12
CA ASP A 829 -16.67 75.09 -23.71
C ASP A 829 -17.80 75.24 -22.67
N GLY A 830 -17.51 74.96 -21.40
CA GLY A 830 -18.43 75.12 -20.28
C GLY A 830 -19.55 74.09 -20.27
N ASP A 831 -19.37 72.94 -20.94
CA ASP A 831 -20.39 71.92 -21.11
C ASP A 831 -20.60 71.03 -19.86
N GLY A 832 -19.78 71.24 -18.82
CA GLY A 832 -19.80 70.51 -17.56
C GLY A 832 -19.12 69.14 -17.67
N ARG A 833 -18.34 68.91 -18.72
CA ARG A 833 -17.53 67.72 -19.01
C ARG A 833 -16.17 68.16 -19.57
N ILE A 834 -15.27 67.21 -19.70
CA ILE A 834 -13.97 67.44 -20.33
C ILE A 834 -13.87 66.50 -21.52
N SER A 835 -13.79 67.05 -22.72
CA SER A 835 -13.55 66.31 -23.95
C SER A 835 -12.10 65.77 -24.03
N PHE A 836 -11.86 64.83 -24.94
CA PHE A 836 -10.49 64.31 -25.16
C PHE A 836 -9.50 65.42 -25.53
N GLN A 837 -9.93 66.39 -26.35
CA GLN A 837 -9.06 67.48 -26.80
C GLN A 837 -8.75 68.45 -25.66
N GLU A 838 -9.73 68.82 -24.85
CA GLU A 838 -9.52 69.69 -23.69
C GLU A 838 -8.60 69.06 -22.65
N PHE A 839 -8.79 67.76 -22.40
CA PHE A 839 -7.90 67.01 -21.53
C PHE A 839 -6.47 66.93 -22.10
N LEU A 840 -6.33 66.62 -23.40
CA LEU A 840 -5.03 66.51 -24.06
C LEU A 840 -4.29 67.85 -24.09
N ASP A 841 -4.97 68.94 -24.46
CA ASP A 841 -4.42 70.30 -24.45
C ASP A 841 -3.89 70.64 -23.06
N THR A 842 -4.66 70.33 -22.03
CA THR A 842 -4.29 70.55 -20.63
C THR A 842 -3.04 69.76 -20.25
N VAL A 843 -2.98 68.47 -20.57
CA VAL A 843 -1.84 67.61 -20.24
C VAL A 843 -0.59 67.99 -21.06
N VAL A 844 -0.74 68.44 -22.32
CA VAL A 844 0.35 68.96 -23.16
C VAL A 844 0.88 70.28 -22.59
N LEU A 845 -0.01 71.19 -22.20
CA LEU A 845 0.35 72.47 -21.61
C LEU A 845 1.10 72.30 -20.27
N PHE A 846 0.66 71.37 -19.42
CA PHE A 846 1.36 71.09 -18.17
C PHE A 846 2.68 70.33 -18.35
N SER A 847 2.80 69.46 -19.36
CA SER A 847 4.03 68.69 -19.60
C SER A 847 5.10 69.46 -20.38
N ARG A 848 4.72 70.19 -21.43
CA ARG A 848 5.64 70.85 -22.38
C ARG A 848 5.52 72.39 -22.41
N GLY A 849 4.52 72.97 -21.77
CA GLY A 849 4.33 74.42 -21.73
C GLY A 849 5.43 75.14 -20.94
N ALA A 850 5.67 76.41 -21.26
CA ALA A 850 6.65 77.22 -20.55
C ALA A 850 6.21 77.43 -19.10
N THR A 851 7.15 77.69 -18.20
CA THR A 851 6.83 78.00 -16.79
C THR A 851 5.87 79.18 -16.65
N GLU A 852 5.88 80.12 -17.59
CA GLU A 852 4.92 81.23 -17.61
C GLU A 852 3.49 80.78 -17.91
N ASP A 853 3.28 79.86 -18.86
CA ASP A 853 1.95 79.34 -19.18
C ASP A 853 1.36 78.57 -18.00
N LYS A 854 2.21 77.86 -17.26
CA LYS A 854 1.83 77.13 -16.04
C LYS A 854 1.41 78.07 -14.91
N LEU A 855 2.19 79.12 -14.67
CA LEU A 855 1.87 80.13 -13.65
C LEU A 855 0.59 80.91 -13.99
N ARG A 856 0.30 81.12 -15.27
CA ARG A 856 -0.95 81.74 -15.73
C ARG A 856 -2.17 80.90 -15.40
N ILE A 857 -2.13 79.58 -15.63
CA ILE A 857 -3.24 78.70 -15.25
C ILE A 857 -3.46 78.70 -13.73
N ILE A 858 -2.38 78.72 -12.94
CA ILE A 858 -2.48 78.77 -11.48
C ILE A 858 -3.08 80.11 -11.03
N PHE A 859 -2.74 81.22 -11.69
CA PHE A 859 -3.35 82.52 -11.47
C PHE A 859 -4.86 82.49 -11.78
N ASP A 860 -5.23 81.95 -12.94
CA ASP A 860 -6.63 81.76 -13.38
C ASP A 860 -7.39 80.76 -12.49
N MET A 861 -6.70 79.86 -11.78
CA MET A 861 -7.24 78.99 -10.74
C MET A 861 -7.54 79.71 -9.43
N CYS A 862 -6.83 80.80 -9.13
CA CYS A 862 -7.05 81.57 -7.92
C CYS A 862 -8.17 82.59 -8.11
N ASP A 863 -8.16 83.28 -9.25
CA ASP A 863 -9.13 84.31 -9.65
C ASP A 863 -10.51 83.67 -9.91
N ASN A 864 -11.39 83.70 -8.90
CA ASN A 864 -12.69 83.03 -8.95
C ASN A 864 -13.73 83.86 -9.74
N ASP A 865 -13.60 85.19 -9.72
CA ASP A 865 -14.55 86.13 -10.34
C ASP A 865 -14.11 86.62 -11.73
N ARG A 866 -12.91 86.20 -12.19
CA ARG A 866 -12.29 86.53 -13.49
C ARG A 866 -12.08 88.03 -13.67
N ASN A 867 -11.85 88.76 -12.58
CA ASN A 867 -11.66 90.20 -12.62
C ASN A 867 -10.21 90.60 -13.02
N GLY A 868 -9.30 89.62 -13.17
CA GLY A 868 -7.91 89.81 -13.56
C GLY A 868 -6.96 90.18 -12.42
N VAL A 869 -7.42 90.14 -11.17
CA VAL A 869 -6.65 90.37 -9.94
C VAL A 869 -7.03 89.35 -8.86
N ILE A 870 -6.06 88.79 -8.13
CA ILE A 870 -6.34 87.83 -7.05
C ILE A 870 -6.45 88.58 -5.73
N ASP A 871 -7.58 88.46 -5.03
CA ASP A 871 -7.69 89.00 -3.67
C ASP A 871 -7.10 88.04 -2.61
N LYS A 872 -6.90 88.57 -1.39
CA LYS A 872 -6.34 87.79 -0.27
C LYS A 872 -7.22 86.60 0.12
N GLY A 873 -8.54 86.70 -0.04
CA GLY A 873 -9.50 85.64 0.22
C GLY A 873 -9.39 84.49 -0.78
N GLU A 874 -9.31 84.80 -2.07
CA GLU A 874 -9.17 83.89 -3.20
C GLU A 874 -7.86 83.10 -3.15
N LEU A 875 -6.75 83.78 -2.86
CA LEU A 875 -5.46 83.13 -2.66
C LEU A 875 -5.50 82.19 -1.44
N SER A 876 -6.14 82.62 -0.34
CA SER A 876 -6.25 81.80 0.87
C SER A 876 -7.09 80.54 0.65
N GLU A 877 -8.17 80.62 -0.10
CA GLU A 877 -9.03 79.48 -0.43
C GLU A 877 -8.28 78.45 -1.28
N MET A 878 -7.49 78.93 -2.26
CA MET A 878 -6.70 78.09 -3.14
C MET A 878 -5.55 77.39 -2.40
N LEU A 879 -4.81 78.12 -1.55
CA LEU A 879 -3.74 77.54 -0.72
C LEU A 879 -4.28 76.59 0.36
N ARG A 880 -5.41 76.92 1.00
CA ARG A 880 -6.12 75.99 1.90
C ARG A 880 -6.45 74.69 1.18
N SER A 881 -7.01 74.79 -0.02
CA SER A 881 -7.33 73.60 -0.82
C SER A 881 -6.09 72.79 -1.18
N LEU A 882 -4.94 73.40 -1.43
CA LEU A 882 -3.69 72.69 -1.77
C LEU A 882 -3.05 72.01 -0.55
N VAL A 883 -3.07 72.67 0.61
CA VAL A 883 -2.56 72.12 1.87
C VAL A 883 -3.41 70.95 2.37
N GLU A 884 -4.73 71.01 2.20
CA GLU A 884 -5.63 69.90 2.54
C GLU A 884 -5.35 68.63 1.69
N ILE A 885 -4.80 68.80 0.50
CA ILE A 885 -4.44 67.71 -0.43
C ILE A 885 -3.12 67.05 -0.05
N ALA A 886 -2.13 67.82 0.41
CA ALA A 886 -0.78 67.34 0.72
C ALA A 886 -0.67 66.45 1.99
N ARG A 887 -1.77 66.28 2.75
CA ARG A 887 -1.95 65.47 3.97
C ARG A 887 -0.67 64.84 4.57
N THR A 888 -0.10 65.51 5.56
CA THR A 888 0.42 64.85 6.79
C THR A 888 0.06 65.59 8.09
N THR A 889 -0.34 66.87 8.04
CA THR A 889 -0.75 67.62 9.24
C THR A 889 -1.90 68.56 8.90
N SER A 890 -3.05 68.47 9.57
CA SER A 890 -4.12 69.46 9.45
C SER A 890 -3.66 70.75 10.13
N LEU A 891 -3.17 71.72 9.36
CA LEU A 891 -2.81 73.04 9.88
C LEU A 891 -4.09 73.80 10.28
N ARG A 892 -4.03 74.57 11.36
CA ARG A 892 -5.13 75.46 11.80
C ARG A 892 -5.18 76.70 10.88
N ASP A 893 -6.37 77.28 10.71
CA ASP A 893 -6.62 78.45 9.84
C ASP A 893 -5.67 79.63 10.09
N GLU A 894 -5.17 79.79 11.32
CA GLU A 894 -4.22 80.85 11.70
C GLU A 894 -2.86 80.69 11.00
N HIS A 895 -2.31 79.48 10.90
CA HIS A 895 -0.99 79.22 10.28
C HIS A 895 -0.98 79.46 8.77
N VAL A 896 -2.09 79.18 8.07
CA VAL A 896 -2.19 79.44 6.62
C VAL A 896 -2.26 80.95 6.36
N THR A 897 -2.90 81.69 7.25
CA THR A 897 -3.00 83.15 7.17
C THR A 897 -1.64 83.81 7.46
N GLU A 898 -0.90 83.33 8.46
CA GLU A 898 0.50 83.75 8.72
C GLU A 898 1.43 83.45 7.55
N LEU A 899 1.29 82.31 6.88
CA LEU A 899 2.07 81.95 5.69
C LEU A 899 1.79 82.92 4.53
N ILE A 900 0.52 83.25 4.29
CA ILE A 900 0.13 84.22 3.25
C ILE A 900 0.67 85.61 3.60
N ASP A 901 0.56 86.04 4.86
CA ASP A 901 1.09 87.32 5.31
C ASP A 901 2.61 87.39 5.17
N GLY A 902 3.32 86.29 5.46
CA GLY A 902 4.76 86.15 5.19
C GLY A 902 5.10 86.25 3.70
N MET A 903 4.32 85.61 2.82
CA MET A 903 4.52 85.70 1.36
C MET A 903 4.31 87.12 0.81
N PHE A 904 3.35 87.88 1.35
CA PHE A 904 3.13 89.28 0.99
C PHE A 904 4.23 90.19 1.56
N LEU A 905 4.76 89.88 2.75
CA LEU A 905 5.85 90.60 3.39
C LEU A 905 7.16 90.48 2.59
N ASP A 906 7.54 89.25 2.25
CA ASP A 906 8.81 88.93 1.59
C ASP A 906 8.86 89.49 0.16
N ALA A 907 7.75 89.44 -0.58
CA ALA A 907 7.62 90.00 -1.93
C ALA A 907 7.49 91.53 -1.98
N GLY A 908 7.46 92.22 -0.82
CA GLY A 908 7.33 93.68 -0.73
C GLY A 908 5.94 94.22 -1.10
N LEU A 909 4.88 93.40 -0.99
CA LEU A 909 3.51 93.71 -1.42
C LEU A 909 2.56 94.05 -0.27
N GLN A 910 3.09 94.50 0.87
CA GLN A 910 2.40 94.66 2.16
C GLN A 910 1.18 95.61 2.17
N HIS A 911 1.06 96.50 1.18
CA HIS A 911 0.01 97.53 1.10
C HIS A 911 -0.98 97.31 -0.04
N LYS A 912 -0.91 96.18 -0.74
CA LYS A 912 -1.86 95.84 -1.82
C LYS A 912 -2.85 94.79 -1.34
N ASP A 913 -4.13 95.12 -1.40
CA ASP A 913 -5.23 94.19 -1.09
C ASP A 913 -5.52 93.20 -2.25
N HIS A 914 -4.95 93.44 -3.43
CA HIS A 914 -5.13 92.65 -4.65
C HIS A 914 -3.80 92.42 -5.38
N LEU A 915 -3.62 91.22 -5.93
CA LEU A 915 -2.42 90.80 -6.67
C LEU A 915 -2.71 90.79 -8.17
N THR A 916 -1.97 91.59 -8.94
CA THR A 916 -1.96 91.46 -10.41
C THR A 916 -1.16 90.22 -10.85
N TYR A 917 -1.30 89.76 -12.09
CA TYR A 917 -0.50 88.63 -12.62
C TYR A 917 1.02 88.85 -12.45
N SER A 918 1.50 90.09 -12.62
CA SER A 918 2.89 90.45 -12.37
C SER A 918 3.30 90.35 -10.90
N ASP A 919 2.41 90.77 -9.98
CA ASP A 919 2.65 90.69 -8.54
C ASP A 919 2.64 89.22 -8.06
N PHE A 920 1.70 88.41 -8.55
CA PHE A 920 1.62 86.96 -8.30
C PHE A 920 2.85 86.21 -8.83
N LYS A 921 3.32 86.57 -10.03
CA LYS A 921 4.55 86.01 -10.63
C LYS A 921 5.79 86.35 -9.81
N LEU A 922 5.86 87.55 -9.24
CA LEU A 922 6.95 87.96 -8.35
C LEU A 922 6.92 87.16 -7.04
N MET A 923 5.75 87.08 -6.41
CA MET A 923 5.53 86.31 -5.17
C MET A 923 5.91 84.83 -5.32
N MET A 924 5.53 84.19 -6.43
CA MET A 924 5.86 82.78 -6.71
C MET A 924 7.34 82.56 -7.11
N LYS A 925 8.09 83.62 -7.46
CA LYS A 925 9.49 83.54 -7.86
C LYS A 925 10.45 83.51 -6.66
N GLU A 926 10.09 84.18 -5.55
CA GLU A 926 10.92 84.24 -4.33
C GLU A 926 10.71 83.03 -3.39
N TYR A 927 9.48 82.51 -3.29
CA TYR A 927 9.14 81.40 -2.38
C TYR A 927 9.50 79.99 -2.89
N LYS A 928 10.59 79.87 -3.65
CA LYS A 928 10.99 78.63 -4.38
C LYS A 928 11.31 77.41 -3.51
N GLY A 929 11.39 77.54 -2.19
CA GLY A 929 11.87 76.47 -1.29
C GLY A 929 10.81 75.51 -0.73
N GLU A 930 9.61 75.98 -0.40
CA GLU A 930 8.64 75.17 0.38
C GLU A 930 7.26 74.96 -0.29
N PHE A 931 6.81 75.87 -1.17
CA PHE A 931 5.51 75.73 -1.85
C PHE A 931 5.53 74.84 -3.10
N VAL A 932 6.71 74.46 -3.56
CA VAL A 932 6.94 74.04 -4.95
C VAL A 932 6.85 72.52 -5.17
N ALA A 933 6.75 71.72 -4.11
CA ALA A 933 6.60 70.26 -4.20
C ALA A 933 5.13 69.79 -4.14
N ILE A 934 4.23 70.43 -4.88
CA ILE A 934 2.84 69.99 -5.02
C ILE A 934 2.74 69.11 -6.29
N GLY A 935 2.78 67.79 -6.10
CA GLY A 935 2.58 66.81 -7.16
C GLY A 935 1.13 66.33 -7.22
N LEU A 936 0.54 66.29 -8.42
CA LEU A 936 -0.76 65.67 -8.65
C LEU A 936 -0.57 64.21 -9.07
N ASP A 937 -1.25 63.30 -8.36
CA ASP A 937 -1.21 61.86 -8.62
C ASP A 937 -2.23 61.51 -9.71
N CYS A 938 -1.84 61.69 -10.97
CA CYS A 938 -2.60 61.17 -12.09
C CYS A 938 -2.37 59.66 -12.20
N LYS A 939 -3.44 58.85 -12.25
CA LYS A 939 -3.34 57.40 -12.45
C LYS A 939 -2.41 57.06 -13.63
N GLY A 940 -1.22 56.55 -13.34
CA GLY A 940 -0.23 56.11 -14.32
C GLY A 940 0.99 57.02 -14.52
N ALA A 941 1.02 58.23 -13.93
CA ALA A 941 2.19 59.10 -13.97
C ALA A 941 2.22 60.04 -12.75
N LYS A 942 3.33 60.04 -12.00
CA LYS A 942 3.60 61.04 -10.96
C LYS A 942 4.24 62.26 -11.62
N GLN A 943 3.58 63.40 -11.57
CA GLN A 943 4.17 64.64 -12.10
C GLN A 943 4.19 65.73 -11.02
N ASN A 944 5.39 66.26 -10.79
CA ASN A 944 5.60 67.48 -10.04
C ASN A 944 5.46 68.65 -11.01
N PHE A 945 4.56 69.61 -10.70
CA PHE A 945 4.15 70.62 -11.68
C PHE A 945 5.22 71.69 -11.95
N LEU A 946 6.13 71.93 -11.00
CA LEU A 946 7.15 72.98 -11.11
C LEU A 946 8.45 72.57 -10.38
N ASP A 947 9.29 71.70 -10.91
CA ASP A 947 10.69 71.68 -10.48
C ASP A 947 11.64 71.33 -11.63
N THR A 948 12.72 72.08 -11.75
CA THR A 948 13.85 71.81 -12.66
C THR A 948 15.16 71.59 -11.91
N SER A 949 15.18 71.50 -10.56
CA SER A 949 16.48 71.49 -9.85
C SER A 949 16.62 70.78 -8.51
N THR A 950 15.61 70.15 -7.88
CA THR A 950 15.85 69.49 -6.57
C THR A 950 15.46 68.01 -6.52
N ASN A 951 16.47 67.17 -6.72
CA ASN A 951 16.46 65.76 -6.38
C ASN A 951 16.54 65.54 -4.85
N VAL A 952 16.02 64.37 -4.46
CA VAL A 952 16.24 63.61 -3.21
C VAL A 952 15.07 63.67 -2.21
N ALA A 953 14.42 62.51 -2.07
CA ALA A 953 13.47 62.10 -1.03
C ALA A 953 11.98 62.43 -1.25
N ARG A 954 11.34 61.76 -2.22
CA ARG A 954 10.13 60.94 -2.00
C ARG A 954 9.71 60.20 -3.29
N MET A 955 9.61 58.88 -3.17
CA MET A 955 8.98 57.91 -4.09
C MET A 955 9.79 57.43 -5.31
N THR A 956 10.62 56.43 -5.01
CA THR A 956 10.79 55.19 -5.79
C THR A 956 9.44 54.56 -6.17
N SER A 957 8.81 55.07 -7.22
CA SER A 957 7.91 54.28 -8.07
C SER A 957 8.20 54.67 -9.51
N PHE A 958 9.00 53.82 -10.16
CA PHE A 958 9.29 53.81 -11.58
C PHE A 958 9.96 55.09 -12.11
N HIS A 959 11.26 55.18 -11.82
CA HIS A 959 12.20 55.78 -12.75
C HIS A 959 12.10 54.96 -14.05
N ILE A 960 11.32 55.43 -15.03
CA ILE A 960 11.58 55.03 -16.41
C ILE A 960 12.65 56.02 -16.87
N GLU A 961 13.92 55.67 -16.64
CA GLU A 961 14.93 56.15 -17.57
C GLU A 961 14.43 55.80 -18.97
N PRO A 962 14.54 56.68 -19.97
CA PRO A 962 14.22 56.33 -21.34
C PRO A 962 15.27 55.31 -21.80
N SER A 963 15.13 54.05 -21.37
CA SER A 963 15.87 52.94 -21.90
C SER A 963 15.38 52.80 -23.34
N MET A 964 16.21 53.25 -24.28
CA MET A 964 16.12 52.88 -25.68
C MET A 964 16.23 51.35 -25.78
N GLU A 965 15.15 50.62 -25.54
CA GLU A 965 15.10 49.19 -25.81
C GLU A 965 14.39 48.98 -27.13
N GLN A 966 15.22 48.89 -28.18
CA GLN A 966 14.86 48.31 -29.48
C GLN A 966 14.11 46.99 -29.28
N SER A 967 13.14 46.72 -30.15
CA SER A 967 12.29 45.53 -30.16
C SER A 967 13.04 44.24 -29.79
N ARG A 968 12.98 43.86 -28.51
CA ARG A 968 13.59 42.64 -28.00
C ARG A 968 12.84 41.43 -28.56
N HIS A 969 13.60 40.40 -28.94
CA HIS A 969 13.04 39.15 -29.43
C HIS A 969 12.11 38.53 -28.38
N TRP A 970 11.03 37.85 -28.80
CA TRP A 970 10.02 37.25 -27.91
C TRP A 970 10.60 36.36 -26.79
N CYS A 971 11.74 35.70 -27.05
CA CYS A 971 12.44 34.87 -26.08
C CYS A 971 13.02 35.68 -24.92
N LEU A 972 13.56 36.87 -25.18
CA LEU A 972 14.13 37.75 -24.14
C LEU A 972 13.02 38.35 -23.28
N LEU A 973 11.89 38.76 -23.87
CA LEU A 973 10.70 39.19 -23.11
C LEU A 973 10.16 38.09 -22.18
N LYS A 974 10.19 36.83 -22.64
CA LYS A 974 9.83 35.70 -21.78
C LYS A 974 10.88 35.41 -20.72
N TRP A 975 12.16 35.62 -21.02
CA TRP A 975 13.25 35.48 -20.07
C TRP A 975 13.14 36.54 -18.97
N ASP A 976 12.93 37.80 -19.33
CA ASP A 976 12.74 38.91 -18.40
C ASP A 976 11.53 38.65 -17.49
N TYR A 977 10.41 38.20 -18.06
CA TYR A 977 9.25 37.77 -17.27
C TYR A 977 9.58 36.62 -16.30
N LEU A 978 10.35 35.62 -16.76
CA LEU A 978 10.78 34.50 -15.94
C LEU A 978 11.74 34.95 -14.83
N THR A 979 12.71 35.83 -15.11
CA THR A 979 13.65 36.35 -14.12
C THR A 979 12.93 37.19 -13.08
N THR A 980 12.00 38.07 -13.49
CA THR A 980 11.17 38.84 -12.55
C THR A 980 10.32 37.92 -11.69
N PHE A 981 9.71 36.88 -12.29
CA PHE A 981 8.94 35.89 -11.54
C PHE A 981 9.82 35.13 -10.52
N LEU A 982 11.01 34.69 -10.92
CA LEU A 982 11.96 33.99 -10.06
C LEU A 982 12.43 34.89 -8.92
N GLU A 983 12.68 36.18 -9.18
CA GLU A 983 13.16 37.13 -8.18
C GLU A 983 12.06 37.47 -7.16
N GLU A 984 10.84 37.77 -7.64
CA GLU A 984 9.67 38.03 -6.77
C GLU A 984 9.30 36.80 -5.92
N ASN A 985 9.50 35.59 -6.44
CA ASN A 985 9.09 34.35 -5.78
C ASN A 985 10.25 33.49 -5.25
N ARG A 986 11.49 34.01 -5.20
CA ARG A 986 12.69 33.23 -4.84
C ARG A 986 12.55 32.46 -3.53
N GLN A 987 12.00 33.12 -2.50
CA GLN A 987 11.75 32.51 -1.19
C GLN A 987 10.72 31.39 -1.31
N ASN A 988 9.62 31.66 -2.03
CA ASN A 988 8.55 30.69 -2.25
C ASN A 988 9.04 29.44 -2.96
N ILE A 989 9.85 29.62 -3.99
CA ILE A 989 10.42 28.53 -4.78
C ILE A 989 11.39 27.70 -3.94
N PHE A 990 12.29 28.35 -3.19
CA PHE A 990 13.29 27.67 -2.38
C PHE A 990 12.65 26.74 -1.32
N TYR A 991 11.72 27.25 -0.52
CA TYR A 991 11.14 26.41 0.54
C TYR A 991 10.24 25.30 -0.02
N LEU A 992 9.51 25.56 -1.14
CA LEU A 992 8.73 24.53 -1.82
C LEU A 992 9.62 23.45 -2.43
N PHE A 993 10.76 23.84 -2.99
CA PHE A 993 11.77 22.92 -3.47
C PHE A 993 12.28 22.02 -2.33
N VAL A 994 12.66 22.59 -1.19
CA VAL A 994 13.09 21.80 -0.02
C VAL A 994 11.99 20.84 0.44
N PHE A 995 10.74 21.30 0.55
CA PHE A 995 9.61 20.46 0.94
C PHE A 995 9.41 19.28 -0.02
N TYR A 996 9.40 19.51 -1.33
CA TYR A 996 9.19 18.45 -2.31
C TYR A 996 10.39 17.52 -2.42
N VAL A 997 11.62 18.03 -2.34
CA VAL A 997 12.84 17.20 -2.33
C VAL A 997 12.84 16.26 -1.14
N VAL A 998 12.52 16.74 0.07
CA VAL A 998 12.42 15.88 1.25
C VAL A 998 11.29 14.86 1.10
N THR A 999 10.11 15.30 0.66
CA THR A 999 8.94 14.41 0.53
C THR A 999 9.21 13.31 -0.51
N ILE A 1000 9.72 13.65 -1.69
CA ILE A 1000 10.06 12.69 -2.75
C ILE A 1000 11.26 11.84 -2.33
N GLY A 1001 12.26 12.42 -1.65
CA GLY A 1001 13.41 11.68 -1.11
C GLY A 1001 13.00 10.57 -0.15
N LEU A 1002 12.09 10.86 0.79
CA LEU A 1002 11.53 9.86 1.70
C LEU A 1002 10.72 8.78 0.96
N PHE A 1003 9.94 9.18 -0.05
CA PHE A 1003 9.23 8.22 -0.89
C PHE A 1003 10.21 7.27 -1.60
N VAL A 1004 11.21 7.83 -2.30
CA VAL A 1004 12.16 7.09 -3.13
C VAL A 1004 13.07 6.21 -2.27
N GLU A 1005 13.54 6.68 -1.11
CA GLU A 1005 14.35 5.88 -0.19
C GLU A 1005 13.60 4.62 0.23
N ARG A 1006 12.36 4.75 0.72
CA ARG A 1006 11.55 3.60 1.12
C ARG A 1006 11.11 2.74 -0.06
N PHE A 1007 10.77 3.35 -1.18
CA PHE A 1007 10.43 2.61 -2.40
C PHE A 1007 11.60 1.74 -2.87
N ALA A 1008 12.82 2.29 -2.91
CA ALA A 1008 14.03 1.58 -3.27
C ALA A 1008 14.40 0.50 -2.24
N HIS A 1009 14.28 0.80 -0.94
CA HIS A 1009 14.51 -0.17 0.13
C HIS A 1009 13.62 -1.41 -0.04
N TYR A 1010 12.31 -1.22 -0.24
CA TYR A 1010 11.37 -2.33 -0.37
C TYR A 1010 11.35 -2.98 -1.76
N SER A 1011 11.93 -2.34 -2.76
CA SER A 1011 12.03 -2.89 -4.12
C SER A 1011 13.32 -3.68 -4.35
N PHE A 1012 14.42 -3.33 -3.67
CA PHE A 1012 15.75 -3.92 -3.91
C PHE A 1012 16.43 -4.42 -2.63
N MET A 1013 16.47 -3.64 -1.54
CA MET A 1013 17.23 -4.01 -0.34
C MET A 1013 16.54 -5.09 0.51
N SER A 1014 15.21 -5.14 0.51
CA SER A 1014 14.42 -6.12 1.26
C SER A 1014 14.05 -7.38 0.47
N GLU A 1015 14.72 -7.65 -0.67
CA GLU A 1015 14.43 -8.82 -1.50
C GLU A 1015 14.65 -10.14 -0.74
N HIS A 1016 15.61 -10.18 0.20
CA HIS A 1016 15.86 -11.32 1.09
C HIS A 1016 14.68 -11.69 2.01
N LEU A 1017 13.73 -10.77 2.23
CA LEU A 1017 12.50 -11.04 2.99
C LEU A 1017 11.35 -11.54 2.09
N ASP A 1018 11.51 -11.47 0.77
CA ASP A 1018 10.57 -11.91 -0.26
C ASP A 1018 9.14 -11.35 -0.12
N LEU A 1019 9.00 -10.20 0.54
CA LEU A 1019 7.73 -9.53 0.75
C LEU A 1019 7.06 -9.13 -0.57
N ARG A 1020 7.85 -8.86 -1.62
CA ARG A 1020 7.36 -8.45 -2.94
C ARG A 1020 6.68 -9.59 -3.70
N HIS A 1021 7.12 -10.84 -3.52
CA HIS A 1021 6.46 -11.98 -4.16
C HIS A 1021 5.06 -12.20 -3.55
N ILE A 1022 4.92 -12.00 -2.24
CA ILE A 1022 3.66 -12.17 -1.50
C ILE A 1022 2.70 -10.99 -1.71
N MET A 1023 3.20 -9.74 -1.65
CA MET A 1023 2.36 -8.53 -1.64
C MET A 1023 2.39 -7.74 -2.96
N GLY A 1024 3.25 -8.13 -3.91
CA GLY A 1024 3.46 -7.41 -5.17
C GLY A 1024 4.22 -6.09 -5.00
N VAL A 1025 4.17 -5.23 -6.03
CA VAL A 1025 4.81 -3.89 -6.01
C VAL A 1025 4.10 -2.93 -5.04
N GLY A 1026 2.88 -3.26 -4.62
CA GLY A 1026 2.09 -2.44 -3.70
C GLY A 1026 2.80 -2.17 -2.37
N ILE A 1027 3.66 -3.07 -1.87
CA ILE A 1027 4.38 -2.84 -0.61
C ILE A 1027 5.38 -1.66 -0.71
N ALA A 1028 6.10 -1.56 -1.82
CA ALA A 1028 7.04 -0.45 -2.04
C ALA A 1028 6.28 0.89 -2.15
N ILE A 1029 5.15 0.91 -2.87
CA ILE A 1029 4.30 2.09 -3.03
C ILE A 1029 3.69 2.52 -1.68
N THR A 1030 3.13 1.57 -0.93
CA THR A 1030 2.48 1.85 0.35
C THR A 1030 3.46 2.36 1.39
N ARG A 1031 4.65 1.75 1.52
CA ARG A 1031 5.69 2.18 2.47
C ARG A 1031 6.32 3.51 2.09
N GLY A 1032 6.60 3.75 0.80
CA GLY A 1032 7.04 5.06 0.31
C GLY A 1032 6.01 6.16 0.55
N SER A 1033 4.75 5.88 0.27
CA SER A 1033 3.66 6.84 0.52
C SER A 1033 3.47 7.09 2.01
N ALA A 1034 3.53 6.07 2.86
CA ALA A 1034 3.40 6.21 4.31
C ALA A 1034 4.49 7.11 4.91
N ALA A 1035 5.75 6.96 4.48
CA ALA A 1035 6.84 7.83 4.93
C ALA A 1035 6.58 9.30 4.54
N SER A 1036 6.16 9.54 3.29
CA SER A 1036 5.80 10.88 2.80
C SER A 1036 4.62 11.49 3.56
N LEU A 1037 3.62 10.66 3.89
CA LEU A 1037 2.44 11.06 4.67
C LEU A 1037 2.79 11.43 6.10
N SER A 1038 3.63 10.64 6.77
CA SER A 1038 4.05 10.91 8.14
C SER A 1038 4.74 12.27 8.26
N PHE A 1039 5.58 12.63 7.28
CA PHE A 1039 6.21 13.93 7.18
C PHE A 1039 5.17 15.05 6.90
N CYS A 1040 4.31 14.87 5.90
CA CYS A 1040 3.31 15.87 5.54
C CYS A 1040 2.32 16.16 6.67
N TYR A 1041 1.78 15.13 7.33
CA TYR A 1041 0.84 15.30 8.44
C TYR A 1041 1.50 15.98 9.64
N SER A 1042 2.76 15.64 9.96
CA SER A 1042 3.51 16.34 11.01
C SER A 1042 3.67 17.85 10.70
N LEU A 1043 3.96 18.18 9.44
CA LEU A 1043 4.15 19.56 9.00
C LEU A 1043 2.84 20.38 9.00
N LEU A 1044 1.68 19.75 8.76
CA LEU A 1044 0.38 20.45 8.75
C LEU A 1044 0.07 21.16 10.08
N LEU A 1045 0.45 20.57 11.21
CA LEU A 1045 0.29 21.21 12.53
C LEU A 1045 1.23 22.42 12.69
N LEU A 1046 2.47 22.30 12.21
CA LEU A 1046 3.46 23.38 12.26
C LEU A 1046 2.96 24.63 11.51
N THR A 1047 2.38 24.44 10.32
CA THR A 1047 1.88 25.55 9.49
C THR A 1047 0.72 26.34 10.11
N MET A 1048 0.06 25.80 11.15
CA MET A 1048 -1.04 26.46 11.87
C MET A 1048 -0.67 26.92 13.28
N SER A 1049 0.60 26.76 13.68
CA SER A 1049 1.14 27.19 14.98
C SER A 1049 1.37 28.70 15.00
N ARG A 1050 0.29 29.48 15.05
CA ARG A 1050 0.32 30.95 14.88
C ARG A 1050 1.28 31.65 15.84
N ASN A 1051 1.31 31.28 17.12
CA ASN A 1051 2.19 31.92 18.11
C ASN A 1051 3.68 31.69 17.78
N LEU A 1052 4.02 30.46 17.38
CA LEU A 1052 5.37 30.10 16.96
C LEU A 1052 5.76 30.84 15.67
N LEU A 1053 4.86 30.85 14.68
CA LEU A 1053 5.11 31.52 13.40
C LEU A 1053 5.27 33.04 13.56
N THR A 1054 4.48 33.68 14.43
CA THR A 1054 4.64 35.11 14.73
C THR A 1054 6.00 35.38 15.38
N LYS A 1055 6.43 34.55 16.32
CA LYS A 1055 7.76 34.68 16.96
C LYS A 1055 8.90 34.44 15.97
N LEU A 1056 8.75 33.48 15.05
CA LEU A 1056 9.76 33.18 14.02
C LEU A 1056 9.94 34.32 13.00
N LYS A 1057 8.93 35.18 12.81
CA LYS A 1057 9.04 36.37 11.94
C LYS A 1057 9.96 37.44 12.49
N GLU A 1058 10.19 37.45 13.81
CA GLU A 1058 11.13 38.41 14.42
C GLU A 1058 12.60 38.04 14.13
N PHE A 1059 12.85 36.80 13.69
CA PHE A 1059 14.19 36.32 13.36
C PHE A 1059 14.51 36.46 11.86
N SER A 1060 15.81 36.44 11.54
CA SER A 1060 16.35 36.46 10.18
C SER A 1060 15.91 35.28 9.29
N ILE A 1061 15.27 34.25 9.85
CA ILE A 1061 14.66 33.13 9.12
C ILE A 1061 13.63 33.61 8.08
N GLN A 1062 12.94 34.74 8.31
CA GLN A 1062 11.98 35.30 7.34
C GLN A 1062 12.61 35.64 5.98
N GLN A 1063 13.93 35.86 5.92
CA GLN A 1063 14.63 36.12 4.65
C GLN A 1063 14.66 34.90 3.73
N TYR A 1064 14.54 33.69 4.29
CA TYR A 1064 14.59 32.42 3.55
C TYR A 1064 13.22 31.73 3.48
N ILE A 1065 12.40 31.86 4.53
CA ILE A 1065 11.09 31.21 4.62
C ILE A 1065 9.99 32.28 4.67
N PRO A 1066 9.05 32.29 3.70
CA PRO A 1066 7.97 33.27 3.65
C PRO A 1066 6.85 32.88 4.64
N LEU A 1067 7.07 33.18 5.91
CA LEU A 1067 6.16 32.84 7.03
C LEU A 1067 4.77 33.49 6.91
N ASP A 1068 4.63 34.54 6.10
CA ASP A 1068 3.34 35.18 5.77
C ASP A 1068 2.44 34.30 4.89
N SER A 1069 3.04 33.40 4.11
CA SER A 1069 2.33 32.47 3.22
C SER A 1069 1.98 31.13 3.88
N SER A 1070 2.07 31.02 5.21
CA SER A 1070 1.85 29.76 5.96
C SER A 1070 0.50 29.10 5.68
N ILE A 1071 -0.57 29.87 5.50
CA ILE A 1071 -1.91 29.34 5.16
C ILE A 1071 -1.96 28.80 3.72
N GLN A 1072 -1.25 29.42 2.77
CA GLN A 1072 -1.17 28.89 1.40
C GLN A 1072 -0.33 27.62 1.39
N PHE A 1073 0.78 27.62 2.12
CA PHE A 1073 1.61 26.43 2.27
C PHE A 1073 0.85 25.27 2.92
N HIS A 1074 0.06 25.52 3.96
CA HIS A 1074 -0.81 24.51 4.56
C HIS A 1074 -1.71 23.81 3.53
N LYS A 1075 -2.27 24.56 2.56
CA LYS A 1075 -3.09 23.96 1.49
C LYS A 1075 -2.26 23.12 0.55
N ILE A 1076 -1.04 23.56 0.20
CA ILE A 1076 -0.12 22.81 -0.67
C ILE A 1076 0.27 21.49 -0.01
N VAL A 1077 0.64 21.53 1.27
CA VAL A 1077 1.00 20.35 2.07
C VAL A 1077 -0.23 19.43 2.19
N ALA A 1078 -1.42 19.97 2.43
CA ALA A 1078 -2.64 19.18 2.49
C ALA A 1078 -2.95 18.51 1.14
N CYS A 1079 -2.86 19.22 0.02
CA CYS A 1079 -3.05 18.62 -1.31
C CYS A 1079 -2.02 17.53 -1.61
N THR A 1080 -0.77 17.72 -1.18
CA THR A 1080 0.30 16.72 -1.32
C THR A 1080 0.03 15.50 -0.44
N ALA A 1081 -0.41 15.71 0.80
CA ALA A 1081 -0.84 14.65 1.70
C ALA A 1081 -2.05 13.87 1.14
N LEU A 1082 -3.01 14.55 0.51
CA LEU A 1082 -4.14 13.89 -0.16
C LEU A 1082 -3.68 12.99 -1.31
N PHE A 1083 -2.75 13.47 -2.14
CA PHE A 1083 -2.18 12.68 -3.22
C PHE A 1083 -1.51 11.39 -2.70
N PHE A 1084 -0.61 11.51 -1.72
CA PHE A 1084 0.03 10.32 -1.14
C PHE A 1084 -0.94 9.44 -0.35
N SER A 1085 -2.02 9.98 0.21
CA SER A 1085 -3.05 9.19 0.90
C SER A 1085 -3.81 8.33 -0.11
N LEU A 1086 -4.19 8.90 -1.25
CA LEU A 1086 -4.81 8.15 -2.35
C LEU A 1086 -3.88 7.09 -2.92
N LEU A 1087 -2.60 7.43 -3.12
CA LEU A 1087 -1.58 6.48 -3.59
C LEU A 1087 -1.36 5.34 -2.59
N HIS A 1088 -1.32 5.65 -1.29
CA HIS A 1088 -1.20 4.67 -0.21
C HIS A 1088 -2.40 3.74 -0.16
N THR A 1089 -3.64 4.27 -0.22
CA THR A 1089 -4.85 3.45 -0.26
C THR A 1089 -4.91 2.55 -1.50
N ALA A 1090 -4.57 3.07 -2.69
CA ALA A 1090 -4.52 2.28 -3.92
C ALA A 1090 -3.44 1.18 -3.85
N GLY A 1091 -2.27 1.48 -3.29
CA GLY A 1091 -1.22 0.48 -3.05
C GLY A 1091 -1.67 -0.63 -2.11
N HIS A 1092 -2.45 -0.31 -1.07
CA HIS A 1092 -3.03 -1.33 -0.18
C HIS A 1092 -4.09 -2.19 -0.85
N MET A 1093 -4.86 -1.66 -1.82
CA MET A 1093 -5.78 -2.49 -2.61
C MET A 1093 -5.03 -3.55 -3.43
N VAL A 1094 -3.92 -3.16 -4.05
CA VAL A 1094 -3.02 -4.10 -4.76
C VAL A 1094 -2.45 -5.13 -3.78
N ASN A 1095 -2.00 -4.70 -2.60
CA ASN A 1095 -1.51 -5.61 -1.57
C ASN A 1095 -2.58 -6.61 -1.12
N PHE A 1096 -3.80 -6.15 -0.84
CA PHE A 1096 -4.88 -7.05 -0.41
C PHE A 1096 -5.28 -8.05 -1.49
N TYR A 1097 -5.27 -7.64 -2.77
CA TYR A 1097 -5.44 -8.57 -3.87
C TYR A 1097 -4.38 -9.68 -3.84
N HIS A 1098 -3.10 -9.32 -3.80
CA HIS A 1098 -2.01 -10.31 -3.79
C HIS A 1098 -2.02 -11.17 -2.53
N VAL A 1099 -2.19 -10.58 -1.33
CA VAL A 1099 -2.21 -11.32 -0.07
C VAL A 1099 -3.40 -12.29 0.00
N SER A 1100 -4.57 -11.93 -0.53
CA SER A 1100 -5.74 -12.82 -0.56
C SER A 1100 -5.64 -13.96 -1.58
N THR A 1101 -4.76 -13.84 -2.59
CA THR A 1101 -4.49 -14.93 -3.54
C THR A 1101 -3.38 -15.88 -3.08
N GLN A 1102 -2.71 -15.59 -1.96
CA GLN A 1102 -1.68 -16.48 -1.41
C GLN A 1102 -2.28 -17.60 -0.53
N PRO A 1103 -1.69 -18.81 -0.54
CA PRO A 1103 -1.99 -19.83 0.46
C PRO A 1103 -1.52 -19.42 1.86
N VAL A 1104 -2.10 -20.03 2.89
CA VAL A 1104 -1.77 -19.76 4.31
C VAL A 1104 -0.30 -19.98 4.62
N GLU A 1105 0.33 -20.98 4.00
CA GLU A 1105 1.76 -21.27 4.12
C GLU A 1105 2.61 -20.07 3.74
N ASN A 1106 2.24 -19.39 2.65
CA ASN A 1106 2.96 -18.21 2.18
C ASN A 1106 2.78 -17.03 3.14
N LEU A 1107 1.58 -16.87 3.69
CA LEU A 1107 1.29 -15.81 4.66
C LEU A 1107 2.05 -15.96 5.98
N ARG A 1108 2.39 -17.19 6.39
CA ARG A 1108 3.24 -17.44 7.58
C ARG A 1108 4.66 -16.90 7.42
N CYS A 1109 5.14 -16.74 6.19
CA CYS A 1109 6.44 -16.11 5.94
C CYS A 1109 6.40 -14.58 6.09
N LEU A 1110 5.21 -13.96 5.98
CA LEU A 1110 5.05 -12.50 6.14
C LEU A 1110 5.28 -12.05 7.58
N THR A 1111 4.72 -12.79 8.54
CA THR A 1111 4.87 -12.52 9.97
C THR A 1111 4.76 -13.80 10.79
N LYS A 1112 5.61 -13.92 11.81
CA LYS A 1112 5.54 -15.01 12.80
C LYS A 1112 4.49 -14.76 13.89
N GLU A 1113 3.98 -13.54 13.99
CA GLU A 1113 3.08 -13.12 15.07
C GLU A 1113 1.61 -13.45 14.77
N VAL A 1114 1.24 -13.47 13.49
CA VAL A 1114 -0.12 -13.78 13.06
C VAL A 1114 -0.20 -15.25 12.68
N HIS A 1115 -0.93 -16.04 13.47
CA HIS A 1115 -1.18 -17.43 13.17
C HIS A 1115 -2.58 -17.62 12.58
N PHE A 1116 -2.63 -18.13 11.35
CA PHE A 1116 -3.87 -18.59 10.73
C PHE A 1116 -3.99 -20.10 10.92
N THR A 1117 -5.19 -20.55 11.28
CA THR A 1117 -5.51 -21.98 11.27
C THR A 1117 -5.45 -22.51 9.84
N SER A 1118 -5.06 -23.77 9.67
CA SER A 1118 -4.86 -24.36 8.32
C SER A 1118 -6.11 -24.38 7.44
N ASP A 1119 -7.29 -24.39 8.07
CA ASP A 1119 -8.61 -24.39 7.45
C ASP A 1119 -9.18 -22.98 7.24
N PHE A 1120 -8.54 -21.95 7.80
CA PHE A 1120 -8.98 -20.57 7.66
C PHE A 1120 -8.23 -19.86 6.53
N ARG A 1121 -9.01 -19.19 5.69
CA ARG A 1121 -8.50 -18.47 4.54
C ARG A 1121 -8.77 -16.97 4.69
N PRO A 1122 -7.74 -16.14 4.91
CA PRO A 1122 -7.94 -14.69 5.07
C PRO A 1122 -8.21 -14.03 3.71
N GLY A 1123 -9.50 -13.85 3.40
CA GLY A 1123 -9.98 -13.12 2.22
C GLY A 1123 -9.90 -11.61 2.36
N ILE A 1124 -10.37 -10.88 1.35
CA ILE A 1124 -10.28 -9.40 1.34
C ILE A 1124 -11.11 -8.79 2.48
N THR A 1125 -12.27 -9.37 2.78
CA THR A 1125 -13.13 -8.93 3.89
C THR A 1125 -12.41 -9.01 5.24
N TYR A 1126 -11.60 -10.05 5.45
CA TYR A 1126 -10.76 -10.19 6.64
C TYR A 1126 -9.74 -9.03 6.72
N TRP A 1127 -8.97 -8.82 5.66
CA TRP A 1127 -7.93 -7.80 5.65
C TRP A 1127 -8.47 -6.37 5.79
N VAL A 1128 -9.61 -6.06 5.17
CA VAL A 1128 -10.19 -4.71 5.20
C VAL A 1128 -10.98 -4.43 6.49
N PHE A 1129 -11.75 -5.41 7.00
CA PHE A 1129 -12.73 -5.15 8.07
C PHE A 1129 -12.48 -5.92 9.37
N GLN A 1130 -11.55 -6.89 9.40
CA GLN A 1130 -11.23 -7.66 10.61
C GLN A 1130 -9.82 -7.41 11.12
N THR A 1131 -9.02 -6.59 10.42
CA THR A 1131 -7.71 -6.14 10.92
C THR A 1131 -7.77 -4.70 11.44
N VAL A 1132 -6.97 -4.42 12.48
CA VAL A 1132 -6.87 -3.07 13.06
C VAL A 1132 -6.42 -2.05 12.01
N THR A 1133 -5.43 -2.42 11.19
CA THR A 1133 -4.91 -1.58 10.09
C THR A 1133 -5.94 -1.33 8.99
N GLY A 1134 -6.77 -2.32 8.67
CA GLY A 1134 -7.84 -2.19 7.68
C GLY A 1134 -8.95 -1.23 8.13
N ILE A 1135 -9.51 -1.46 9.33
CA ILE A 1135 -10.61 -0.64 9.87
C ILE A 1135 -10.16 0.81 10.06
N SER A 1136 -8.98 1.01 10.68
CA SER A 1136 -8.41 2.36 10.87
C SER A 1136 -8.16 3.06 9.54
N GLY A 1137 -7.65 2.36 8.52
CA GLY A 1137 -7.43 2.91 7.18
C GLY A 1137 -8.74 3.36 6.50
N VAL A 1138 -9.82 2.57 6.59
CA VAL A 1138 -11.14 2.94 6.04
C VAL A 1138 -11.70 4.18 6.76
N LEU A 1139 -11.62 4.23 8.09
CA LEU A 1139 -12.06 5.39 8.87
C LEU A 1139 -11.25 6.65 8.55
N LEU A 1140 -9.93 6.53 8.43
CA LEU A 1140 -9.03 7.62 8.02
C LEU A 1140 -9.42 8.16 6.64
N PHE A 1141 -9.69 7.27 5.68
CA PHE A 1141 -10.10 7.67 4.34
C PHE A 1141 -11.42 8.46 4.35
N VAL A 1142 -12.42 8.02 5.11
CA VAL A 1142 -13.71 8.72 5.25
C VAL A 1142 -13.52 10.11 5.88
N ILE A 1143 -12.77 10.20 6.98
CA ILE A 1143 -12.52 11.48 7.68
C ILE A 1143 -11.77 12.44 6.75
N MET A 1144 -10.74 11.95 6.05
CA MET A 1144 -9.99 12.72 5.08
C MET A 1144 -10.92 13.27 3.98
N CYS A 1145 -11.74 12.42 3.35
CA CYS A 1145 -12.69 12.85 2.32
C CYS A 1145 -13.66 13.94 2.85
N MET A 1146 -14.20 13.77 4.06
CA MET A 1146 -15.04 14.78 4.69
C MET A 1146 -14.31 16.10 4.90
N MET A 1147 -13.09 16.07 5.44
CA MET A 1147 -12.30 17.28 5.69
C MET A 1147 -12.01 18.06 4.39
N PHE A 1148 -11.53 17.38 3.34
CA PHE A 1148 -11.17 18.03 2.08
C PHE A 1148 -12.38 18.61 1.34
N ILE A 1149 -13.48 17.85 1.27
CA ILE A 1149 -14.68 18.29 0.54
C ILE A 1149 -15.36 19.47 1.22
N PHE A 1150 -15.47 19.46 2.56
CA PHE A 1150 -16.05 20.60 3.30
C PHE A 1150 -15.11 21.81 3.36
N ALA A 1151 -13.79 21.61 3.24
CA ALA A 1151 -12.80 22.69 3.09
C ALA A 1151 -12.84 23.39 1.72
N HIS A 1152 -13.55 22.81 0.73
CA HIS A 1152 -13.61 23.38 -0.60
C HIS A 1152 -14.14 24.84 -0.61
N PRO A 1153 -13.54 25.78 -1.37
CA PRO A 1153 -13.88 27.21 -1.31
C PRO A 1153 -15.37 27.53 -1.51
N ARG A 1154 -16.07 26.75 -2.34
CA ARG A 1154 -17.53 26.91 -2.57
C ARG A 1154 -18.36 26.61 -1.32
N VAL A 1155 -17.99 25.57 -0.57
CA VAL A 1155 -18.66 25.15 0.67
C VAL A 1155 -18.27 26.13 1.77
N ARG A 1156 -16.98 26.43 1.94
CA ARG A 1156 -16.48 27.38 2.95
C ARG A 1156 -17.13 28.75 2.88
N LYS A 1157 -17.28 29.34 1.69
CA LYS A 1157 -17.92 30.66 1.49
C LYS A 1157 -19.42 30.65 1.80
N ARG A 1158 -20.10 29.52 1.61
CA ARG A 1158 -21.57 29.42 1.73
C ARG A 1158 -22.04 28.78 3.02
N ALA A 1159 -21.24 27.95 3.68
CA ALA A 1159 -21.58 27.14 4.85
C ALA A 1159 -20.42 27.03 5.86
N TYR A 1160 -19.91 28.18 6.32
CA TYR A 1160 -18.73 28.27 7.20
C TYR A 1160 -18.80 27.44 8.52
N PRO A 1161 -19.93 27.38 9.26
CA PRO A 1161 -19.99 26.59 10.50
C PRO A 1161 -19.77 25.09 10.27
N TRP A 1162 -20.22 24.58 9.11
CA TRP A 1162 -20.04 23.17 8.75
C TRP A 1162 -18.61 22.87 8.29
N PHE A 1163 -17.95 23.83 7.65
CA PHE A 1163 -16.52 23.75 7.38
C PHE A 1163 -15.73 23.56 8.68
N TRP A 1164 -15.99 24.37 9.71
CA TRP A 1164 -15.23 24.27 10.96
C TRP A 1164 -15.44 22.94 11.68
N ARG A 1165 -16.69 22.44 11.75
CA ARG A 1165 -17.00 21.12 12.35
C ARG A 1165 -16.36 19.96 11.60
N ALA A 1166 -16.37 20.01 10.27
CA ALA A 1166 -15.70 18.98 9.47
C ALA A 1166 -14.17 19.06 9.65
N HIS A 1167 -13.62 20.28 9.70
CA HIS A 1167 -12.19 20.47 9.86
C HIS A 1167 -11.68 20.08 11.26
N SER A 1168 -12.49 20.24 12.32
CA SER A 1168 -12.14 19.79 13.68
C SER A 1168 -11.95 18.28 13.83
N LEU A 1169 -12.33 17.49 12.82
CA LEU A 1169 -12.05 16.05 12.77
C LEU A 1169 -10.55 15.73 12.67
N TYR A 1170 -9.66 16.73 12.50
CA TYR A 1170 -8.21 16.51 12.53
C TYR A 1170 -7.74 15.83 13.83
N VAL A 1171 -8.42 16.05 14.97
CA VAL A 1171 -8.08 15.36 16.24
C VAL A 1171 -8.32 13.86 16.11
N ALA A 1172 -9.47 13.47 15.54
CA ALA A 1172 -9.78 12.08 15.27
C ALA A 1172 -8.85 11.49 14.18
N LEU A 1173 -8.47 12.28 13.17
CA LEU A 1173 -7.50 11.90 12.15
C LEU A 1173 -6.15 11.51 12.80
N TYR A 1174 -5.57 12.36 13.64
CA TYR A 1174 -4.29 12.05 14.30
C TYR A 1174 -4.39 10.89 15.30
N ALA A 1175 -5.49 10.79 16.05
CA ALA A 1175 -5.70 9.66 16.95
C ALA A 1175 -5.76 8.32 16.17
N LEU A 1176 -6.45 8.31 15.03
CA LEU A 1176 -6.51 7.14 14.16
C LEU A 1176 -5.17 6.90 13.44
N CYS A 1177 -4.39 7.93 13.08
CA CYS A 1177 -3.05 7.76 12.52
C CYS A 1177 -2.03 7.19 13.51
N LEU A 1178 -2.25 7.34 14.82
CA LEU A 1178 -1.42 6.70 15.84
C LEU A 1178 -1.83 5.24 16.07
N LEU A 1179 -3.12 4.93 15.91
CA LEU A 1179 -3.65 3.57 16.00
C LEU A 1179 -3.30 2.73 14.75
N HIS A 1180 -3.30 3.37 13.58
CA HIS A 1180 -2.99 2.82 12.27
C HIS A 1180 -1.48 2.66 12.09
#